data_AF-A0A0C3Q7X7-F1
#
_entry.id   AF-A0A0C3Q7X7-F1
#
_cell.length_a   1.000
_cell.length_b   1.000
_cell.length_c   1.000
_cell.angle_alpha   90.00
_cell.angle_beta   90.00
_cell.angle_gamma   90.00
#
_symmetry.space_group_name_H-M   'P 1'
#
loop_
_entity.id
_entity.type
_entity.pdbx_description
1 polymer ?
#
loop_
_entity_poly.entity_id
_entity_poly.type
_entity_poly.pdbx_seq_one_letter_code
_entity_poly.pdbx_strand_id
1 'polypeptide(L)'
;MHTSFHPAQAETLMEDKNRHADAEISRPVRPDRSGSSGRFKPSSKLRARVRKLAGWRIYPSSLIFLEDVCEFSGAHATVSKARMNRREKDPFRKDVHHDINVAVKKVRVADDTDLERALGLAIRESKFLSELDHPNIVELEGFVEVVSKSIIWLIFPWAQNGNLRDFVASVDWEIPETISLIEDVTQGLAYLHSRKPPICHGDLKALNVLVNSKARAEITDFGSARRLPMRDPKTKVASQAQPAQPLNATFCASTNTITLTGNQYTLRWAAPELLMEDELSLESDIWAWGWIAYEVMTDSLPFQDASTDCAVVERVLGGKLPSLVDNARLSLTDELCSLMNMCWLNNPAERPTASACRESIKQMPMFAPDLEASRVSGESGDKTLAVDKLIALGHLYQSRGENARAFDLFVEALASSRRHREQEELVSSLCNLIQFHRLRNEDTESIALHSEMRGFYLKSRRGESKDMVGALCNLAQIHRLQNQYNKNIDLESEGRKAPEEESIVRALCNVADVHRLENQGGEAILLYSKALQIFTELGNRKDRANALRSLAELHRLRHEYDKAVPLYSELLEIRPNLRSSPGRVDALRGLAEMHRLRNDYEKAIPLYSELLEICTDLGDGQGRVGALKILAEMHLFRKEYNKAVPLYSELLEFLPNLRDSQDRVDALSGLAEMYRLRNEYNKAGPLYSELLEIRPNLRSNQGILLDIRTDLGDRKGEADALWNLAEMHRLQEDYEEAIPLYSELFEIRTDLGDRQGRADALWSFAELHRLRNEYNKAIPLYSELLEIPADLSDREGTADVLWGLAEMHRLRDEYKAIPLYSQLLEIRTDLGDRKGRAEALWGLAEMHRLRNEYNKAIPLYSELLEICTDLGDKKGEADALWSLAEVHRLRDDYEKAIPLYSELLEVCSHLDDRKGRADALWGLAELHRLQNEYEKAIPLYSELLEIRSDLGNRKGRADALWSLAEVHRLRNEYNKAIPLYS
;
A
#
# COMPACT_ATOMS: atom_id res chain seq x y z
N MET A 1 26.66 -22.31 44.92
CA MET A 1 27.38 -21.75 46.09
C MET A 1 26.67 -20.47 46.48
N HIS A 2 26.06 -20.49 47.68
CA HIS A 2 25.32 -19.39 48.32
C HIS A 2 26.22 -18.15 48.51
N THR A 3 25.75 -16.90 48.55
CA THR A 3 24.88 -16.34 49.61
C THR A 3 24.29 -14.95 49.23
N SER A 4 23.06 -14.74 49.68
CA SER A 4 22.32 -13.49 49.93
C SER A 4 23.02 -12.49 50.86
N PHE A 5 22.69 -11.17 50.81
CA PHE A 5 22.41 -10.34 52.01
C PHE A 5 21.81 -8.95 51.70
N HIS A 6 20.78 -8.60 52.48
CA HIS A 6 20.22 -7.25 52.68
C HIS A 6 21.15 -6.38 53.57
N PRO A 7 20.92 -5.04 53.67
CA PRO A 7 21.81 -4.06 54.30
C PRO A 7 21.39 -3.68 55.74
N ALA A 8 22.36 -3.29 56.58
CA ALA A 8 22.16 -2.38 57.73
C ALA A 8 23.48 -1.88 58.34
N GLN A 9 23.50 -0.58 58.68
CA GLN A 9 24.31 0.11 59.73
C GLN A 9 25.83 0.31 59.47
N ALA A 10 26.49 1.42 59.84
CA ALA A 10 26.15 2.70 60.47
C ALA A 10 27.37 3.65 60.31
N GLU A 11 27.13 4.96 60.49
CA GLU A 11 27.97 6.00 61.16
C GLU A 11 29.48 5.71 61.34
N THR A 12 30.45 6.60 61.12
CA THR A 12 30.56 8.02 61.49
C THR A 12 31.94 8.49 61.01
N LEU A 13 32.08 9.75 60.60
CA LEU A 13 33.22 10.59 60.98
C LEU A 13 32.85 12.07 60.74
N MET A 14 32.46 12.71 61.84
CA MET A 14 32.63 14.14 62.17
C MET A 14 34.04 14.62 61.77
N GLU A 15 34.38 15.87 61.50
CA GLU A 15 34.07 17.20 62.06
C GLU A 15 34.97 18.14 61.17
N ASP A 16 34.74 19.43 60.88
CA ASP A 16 34.55 20.53 61.82
C ASP A 16 34.51 21.89 61.05
N LYS A 17 33.91 22.90 61.70
CA LYS A 17 33.97 24.39 61.47
C LYS A 17 33.11 25.00 60.35
N ASN A 18 32.25 26.01 60.55
CA ASN A 18 31.91 26.91 61.67
C ASN A 18 30.52 27.51 61.31
N ARG A 19 29.44 27.38 62.09
CA ARG A 19 29.02 28.05 63.35
C ARG A 19 28.67 29.55 63.28
N HIS A 20 27.49 29.83 63.85
CA HIS A 20 26.83 31.07 64.31
C HIS A 20 25.75 31.63 63.36
N ALA A 21 24.49 31.89 63.78
CA ALA A 21 23.84 31.78 65.09
C ALA A 21 22.30 31.76 64.92
N ASP A 22 21.62 31.14 65.88
CA ASP A 22 20.17 31.14 66.11
C ASP A 22 19.65 32.41 66.81
N ALA A 23 18.31 32.54 66.78
CA ALA A 23 17.39 33.00 67.84
C ALA A 23 16.70 34.39 67.74
N GLU A 24 15.39 34.29 67.41
CA GLU A 24 14.20 34.83 68.11
C GLU A 24 13.95 36.34 68.41
N ILE A 25 12.81 36.79 67.85
CA ILE A 25 11.68 37.57 68.43
C ILE A 25 11.93 38.99 68.99
N SER A 26 11.31 40.03 68.37
CA SER A 26 10.40 41.03 69.03
C SER A 26 10.19 42.37 68.25
N ARG A 27 8.93 42.64 67.87
CA ARG A 27 8.18 43.94 67.91
C ARG A 27 8.59 45.17 67.04
N PRO A 28 7.64 46.11 66.79
CA PRO A 28 7.58 46.91 65.57
C PRO A 28 8.25 48.29 65.69
N VAL A 29 8.90 48.74 64.61
CA VAL A 29 9.50 50.09 64.51
C VAL A 29 8.73 50.92 63.49
N ARG A 30 8.34 52.14 63.91
CA ARG A 30 7.67 53.19 63.12
C ARG A 30 8.63 53.81 62.08
N PRO A 31 8.10 54.54 61.07
CA PRO A 31 8.78 54.73 59.80
C PRO A 31 9.79 55.87 59.88
N ASP A 32 11.00 55.66 59.38
CA ASP A 32 11.90 56.76 59.06
C ASP A 32 12.25 56.80 57.57
N ARG A 33 12.14 58.02 57.05
CA ARG A 33 12.31 58.40 55.65
C ARG A 33 13.79 58.60 55.38
N SER A 34 14.30 57.92 54.35
CA SER A 34 15.10 58.49 53.23
C SER A 34 16.13 57.47 52.75
N GLY A 35 15.82 56.86 51.62
CA GLY A 35 16.68 55.95 50.88
C GLY A 35 15.90 55.54 49.64
N SER A 36 16.02 56.34 48.59
CA SER A 36 15.33 56.16 47.31
C SER A 36 15.85 54.92 46.59
N SER A 37 15.32 53.74 46.92
CA SER A 37 15.24 52.64 45.96
C SER A 37 13.96 52.86 45.15
N GLY A 38 14.13 53.09 43.85
CA GLY A 38 13.01 53.34 42.94
C GLY A 38 12.03 52.19 42.99
N ARG A 39 10.88 52.38 43.63
CA ARG A 39 9.76 51.43 43.58
C ARG A 39 9.48 51.12 42.11
N PHE A 40 9.77 49.90 41.69
CA PHE A 40 9.37 49.40 40.38
C PHE A 40 7.89 49.73 40.14
N LYS A 41 7.62 50.53 39.11
CA LYS A 41 6.26 50.91 38.69
C LYS A 41 5.99 50.19 37.36
N PRO A 42 5.17 49.12 37.34
CA PRO A 42 4.90 48.37 36.12
C PRO A 42 4.35 49.30 35.03
N SER A 43 4.67 49.07 33.76
CA SER A 43 4.27 49.94 32.65
C SER A 43 2.75 50.24 32.61
N SER A 44 2.35 51.38 32.05
CA SER A 44 0.93 51.79 31.94
C SER A 44 0.07 50.72 31.24
N LYS A 45 0.63 50.05 30.23
CA LYS A 45 0.02 48.94 29.50
C LYS A 45 -0.18 47.71 30.40
N LEU A 46 0.81 47.36 31.23
CA LEU A 46 0.72 46.23 32.16
C LEU A 46 -0.31 46.50 33.26
N ARG A 47 -0.30 47.70 33.85
CA ARG A 47 -1.31 48.13 34.85
C ARG A 47 -2.75 48.06 34.32
N ALA A 48 -2.95 48.40 33.03
CA ALA A 48 -4.27 48.27 32.40
C ALA A 48 -4.71 46.81 32.23
N ARG A 49 -3.79 45.89 31.93
CA ARG A 49 -4.08 44.45 31.83
C ARG A 49 -4.41 43.83 33.19
N VAL A 50 -3.65 44.18 34.22
CA VAL A 50 -3.91 43.77 35.60
C VAL A 50 -5.30 44.15 36.09
N ARG A 51 -5.78 45.37 35.76
CA ARG A 51 -7.12 45.82 36.16
C ARG A 51 -8.25 44.95 35.60
N LYS A 52 -8.05 44.29 34.45
CA LYS A 52 -9.05 43.37 33.88
C LYS A 52 -9.21 42.10 34.71
N LEU A 53 -8.20 41.73 35.49
CA LEU A 53 -8.21 40.58 36.41
C LEU A 53 -8.69 40.96 37.82
N ALA A 54 -9.24 42.15 38.02
CA ALA A 54 -9.66 42.62 39.35
C ALA A 54 -10.69 41.71 40.03
N GLY A 55 -11.52 41.00 39.25
CA GLY A 55 -12.50 40.04 39.77
C GLY A 55 -11.91 38.78 40.41
N TRP A 56 -10.66 38.44 40.08
CA TRP A 56 -9.95 37.27 40.59
C TRP A 56 -8.91 37.64 41.65
N ARG A 57 -8.83 38.91 42.06
CA ARG A 57 -7.81 39.34 43.03
C ARG A 57 -8.11 38.81 44.43
N ILE A 58 -7.13 38.14 45.01
CA ILE A 58 -7.21 37.60 46.37
C ILE A 58 -6.16 38.27 47.25
N TYR A 59 -6.52 38.50 48.52
CA TYR A 59 -5.56 39.00 49.50
C TYR A 59 -4.66 37.85 49.99
N PRO A 60 -3.33 38.03 50.12
CA PRO A 60 -2.44 36.99 50.63
C PRO A 60 -2.87 36.41 51.98
N SER A 61 -3.50 37.22 52.83
CA SER A 61 -4.04 36.82 54.14
C SER A 61 -5.23 35.86 54.08
N SER A 62 -5.83 35.68 52.89
CA SER A 62 -6.93 34.73 52.67
C SER A 62 -6.43 33.31 52.38
N LEU A 63 -5.11 33.11 52.32
CA LEU A 63 -4.46 31.82 52.09
C LEU A 63 -3.75 31.36 53.36
N ILE A 64 -4.08 30.15 53.81
CA ILE A 64 -3.42 29.50 54.94
C ILE A 64 -2.53 28.41 54.38
N PHE A 65 -1.21 28.63 54.40
CA PHE A 65 -0.23 27.61 54.06
C PHE A 65 -0.15 26.61 55.21
N LEU A 66 -0.17 25.33 54.89
CA LEU A 66 -0.08 24.24 55.86
C LEU A 66 1.42 23.97 56.14
N GLU A 67 1.82 23.92 57.41
CA GLU A 67 3.18 23.53 57.82
C GLU A 67 3.41 22.03 57.51
N ASP A 68 4.61 21.66 57.06
CA ASP A 68 5.04 20.31 56.60
C ASP A 68 4.53 19.79 55.22
N VAL A 69 4.23 20.67 54.25
CA VAL A 69 3.68 20.24 52.95
C VAL A 69 4.67 20.29 51.77
N CYS A 70 4.54 19.33 50.84
CA CYS A 70 5.28 19.25 49.58
C CYS A 70 5.25 20.57 48.80
N GLU A 71 6.42 21.20 48.62
CA GLU A 71 6.63 22.26 47.64
C GLU A 71 7.21 21.67 46.35
N PHE A 72 6.51 21.87 45.23
CA PHE A 72 6.98 21.43 43.92
C PHE A 72 7.72 22.59 43.25
N SER A 73 8.99 22.39 42.91
CA SER A 73 9.83 23.41 42.27
C SER A 73 9.95 23.15 40.77
N GLY A 74 9.38 24.05 39.96
CA GLY A 74 9.62 24.11 38.51
C GLY A 74 10.66 25.18 38.14
N ALA A 75 10.97 25.27 36.84
CA ALA A 75 11.95 26.24 36.31
C ALA A 75 11.54 27.71 36.56
N HIS A 76 10.25 28.02 36.47
CA HIS A 76 9.73 29.40 36.51
C HIS A 76 8.84 29.70 37.72
N ALA A 77 8.46 28.69 38.50
CA ALA A 77 7.57 28.86 39.65
C ALA A 77 7.76 27.74 40.68
N THR A 78 7.41 28.03 41.94
CA THR A 78 7.26 27.02 42.99
C THR A 78 5.77 26.89 43.32
N VAL A 79 5.24 25.66 43.36
CA VAL A 79 3.84 25.40 43.69
C VAL A 79 3.75 24.88 45.12
N SER A 80 2.94 25.54 45.95
CA SER A 80 2.67 25.15 47.33
C SER A 80 1.18 24.92 47.55
N LYS A 81 0.83 23.95 48.41
CA LYS A 81 -0.56 23.73 48.82
C LYS A 81 -0.99 24.75 49.88
N ALA A 82 -2.19 25.30 49.75
CA ALA A 82 -2.80 26.17 50.76
C ALA A 82 -4.30 25.87 50.92
N ARG A 83 -4.88 26.31 52.04
CA ARG A 83 -6.35 26.40 52.20
C ARG A 83 -6.82 27.81 51.92
N MET A 84 -7.93 27.92 51.20
CA MET A 84 -8.55 29.19 50.85
C MET A 84 -10.04 29.15 51.19
N ASN A 85 -10.56 30.24 51.76
CA ASN A 85 -11.97 30.37 52.08
C ASN A 85 -12.74 30.90 50.85
N ARG A 86 -13.57 30.05 50.21
CA ARG A 86 -14.34 30.44 49.02
C ARG A 86 -15.65 31.10 49.45
N ARG A 87 -15.96 32.29 48.92
CA ARG A 87 -17.28 32.93 49.05
C ARG A 87 -18.16 32.48 47.89
N GLU A 88 -19.15 31.62 48.13
CA GLU A 88 -20.21 31.37 47.14
C GLU A 88 -21.24 32.50 47.18
N LYS A 89 -21.65 33.00 46.00
CA LYS A 89 -22.84 33.84 45.87
C LYS A 89 -24.05 32.93 45.60
N ASP A 90 -24.69 32.44 46.66
CA ASP A 90 -26.03 31.85 46.55
C ASP A 90 -27.07 32.99 46.66
N PRO A 91 -27.96 33.20 45.68
CA PRO A 91 -28.97 34.25 45.77
C PRO A 91 -30.05 33.99 46.85
N PHE A 92 -30.12 32.78 47.44
CA PHE A 92 -31.24 32.38 48.31
C PHE A 92 -30.88 31.72 49.66
N ARG A 93 -29.59 31.60 50.04
CA ARG A 93 -29.20 31.13 51.39
C ARG A 93 -28.00 31.91 51.97
N LYS A 94 -27.99 32.03 53.31
CA LYS A 94 -26.89 32.64 54.09
C LYS A 94 -25.56 31.97 53.75
N ASP A 95 -24.53 32.81 53.57
CA ASP A 95 -23.14 32.46 53.25
C ASP A 95 -22.66 31.20 54.01
N VAL A 96 -22.48 30.09 53.30
CA VAL A 96 -21.81 28.90 53.83
C VAL A 96 -20.34 28.97 53.41
N HIS A 97 -19.46 29.15 54.39
CA HIS A 97 -18.02 29.16 54.19
C HIS A 97 -17.52 27.72 53.97
N HIS A 98 -16.95 27.43 52.80
CA HIS A 98 -16.23 26.18 52.56
C HIS A 98 -14.74 26.48 52.39
N ASP A 99 -13.91 25.83 53.21
CA ASP A 99 -12.46 25.83 53.04
C ASP A 99 -12.11 24.85 51.92
N ILE A 100 -11.50 25.35 50.85
CA ILE A 100 -11.05 24.55 49.72
C ILE A 100 -9.51 24.44 49.71
N ASN A 101 -9.01 23.29 49.26
CA ASN A 101 -7.58 23.11 49.01
C ASN A 101 -7.22 23.70 47.65
N VAL A 102 -6.23 24.58 47.63
CA VAL A 102 -5.74 25.25 46.42
C VAL A 102 -4.24 25.03 46.24
N ALA A 103 -3.82 25.02 44.98
CA ALA A 103 -2.43 25.11 44.57
C ALA A 103 -2.06 26.59 44.33
N VAL A 104 -0.99 27.04 44.98
CA VAL A 104 -0.46 28.40 44.86
C VAL A 104 0.82 28.33 44.02
N LYS A 105 0.73 28.68 42.73
CA LYS A 105 1.89 28.79 41.82
C LYS A 105 2.58 30.13 42.07
N LYS A 106 3.67 30.11 42.85
CA LYS A 106 4.50 31.26 43.19
C LYS A 106 5.52 31.50 42.07
N VAL A 107 5.31 32.53 41.26
CA VAL A 107 6.22 32.86 40.15
C VAL A 107 7.56 33.34 40.72
N ARG A 108 8.67 32.78 40.23
CA ARG A 108 10.02 33.20 40.65
C ARG A 108 10.38 34.51 39.97
N VAL A 109 11.00 35.41 40.73
CA VAL A 109 11.49 36.71 40.25
C VAL A 109 12.96 36.82 40.67
N ALA A 110 13.89 36.84 39.72
CA ALA A 110 15.32 36.89 40.02
C ALA A 110 15.80 38.30 40.41
N ASP A 111 15.28 39.35 39.75
CA ASP A 111 15.58 40.76 40.01
C ASP A 111 14.43 41.71 39.57
N ASP A 112 14.55 43.02 39.82
CA ASP A 112 13.52 44.02 39.50
C ASP A 112 13.26 44.16 37.98
N THR A 113 14.21 43.81 37.12
CA THR A 113 14.05 43.78 35.65
C THR A 113 13.29 42.54 35.17
N ASP A 114 13.46 41.42 35.86
CA ASP A 114 12.73 40.17 35.64
C ASP A 114 11.28 40.25 36.17
N LEU A 115 11.00 41.15 37.12
CA LEU A 115 9.65 41.37 37.67
C LEU A 115 8.64 41.78 36.59
N GLU A 116 9.00 42.64 35.64
CA GLU A 116 8.07 43.03 34.56
C GLU A 116 7.76 41.87 33.62
N ARG A 117 8.77 41.05 33.30
CA ARG A 117 8.65 39.87 32.45
C ARG A 117 7.82 38.78 33.14
N ALA A 118 8.14 38.45 34.38
CA ALA A 118 7.42 37.48 35.21
C ALA A 118 5.95 37.88 35.41
N LEU A 119 5.69 39.17 35.72
CA LEU A 119 4.33 39.71 35.82
C LEU A 119 3.59 39.66 34.47
N GLY A 120 4.28 39.97 33.37
CA GLY A 120 3.76 39.88 32.01
C GLY A 120 3.31 38.46 31.62
N LEU A 121 4.09 37.44 31.98
CA LEU A 121 3.78 36.03 31.74
C LEU A 121 2.60 35.57 32.62
N ALA A 122 2.62 35.88 33.92
CA ALA A 122 1.54 35.51 34.84
C ALA A 122 0.19 36.13 34.43
N ILE A 123 0.19 37.38 33.97
CA ILE A 123 -1.02 38.05 33.47
C ILE A 123 -1.48 37.45 32.13
N ARG A 124 -0.55 37.00 31.28
CA ARG A 124 -0.90 36.33 30.02
C ARG A 124 -1.62 35.01 30.32
N GLU A 125 -1.03 34.17 31.17
CA GLU A 125 -1.61 32.91 31.62
C GLU A 125 -2.99 33.14 32.28
N SER A 126 -3.07 34.06 33.25
CA SER A 126 -4.33 34.42 33.92
C SER A 126 -5.41 34.88 32.96
N LYS A 127 -5.04 35.65 31.93
CA LYS A 127 -6.01 36.19 30.97
C LYS A 127 -6.62 35.08 30.12
N PHE A 128 -5.82 34.13 29.64
CA PHE A 128 -6.36 32.97 28.93
C PHE A 128 -7.36 32.22 29.79
N LEU A 129 -6.94 31.85 31.00
CA LEU A 129 -7.78 31.08 31.92
C LEU A 129 -9.05 31.81 32.35
N SER A 130 -9.02 33.15 32.49
CA SER A 130 -10.22 33.93 32.81
C SER A 130 -11.30 33.94 31.71
N GLU A 131 -10.94 33.51 30.49
CA GLU A 131 -11.82 33.49 29.31
C GLU A 131 -12.21 32.05 28.91
N LEU A 132 -11.74 31.03 29.63
CA LEU A 132 -11.95 29.61 29.33
C LEU A 132 -12.81 28.96 30.42
N ASP A 133 -13.75 28.11 30.01
CA ASP A 133 -14.63 27.34 30.89
C ASP A 133 -14.87 25.98 30.22
N HIS A 134 -14.19 24.95 30.72
CA HIS A 134 -14.26 23.59 30.17
C HIS A 134 -13.77 22.59 31.22
N PRO A 135 -14.42 21.42 31.39
CA PRO A 135 -14.07 20.43 32.43
C PRO A 135 -12.66 19.84 32.33
N ASN A 136 -12.02 19.93 31.16
CA ASN A 136 -10.64 19.44 30.91
C ASN A 136 -9.61 20.57 30.79
N ILE A 137 -9.93 21.78 31.25
CA ILE A 137 -9.01 22.92 31.32
C ILE A 137 -9.01 23.41 32.78
N VAL A 138 -7.83 23.64 33.36
CA VAL A 138 -7.73 24.11 34.75
C VAL A 138 -8.45 25.46 34.94
N GLU A 139 -9.16 25.63 36.05
CA GLU A 139 -9.83 26.89 36.39
C GLU A 139 -8.88 27.82 37.18
N LEU A 140 -8.91 29.13 36.88
CA LEU A 140 -8.22 30.13 37.69
C LEU A 140 -9.11 30.58 38.85
N GLU A 141 -8.80 30.12 40.06
CA GLU A 141 -9.53 30.48 41.29
C GLU A 141 -9.14 31.87 41.80
N GLY A 142 -7.91 32.32 41.51
CA GLY A 142 -7.46 33.61 41.99
C GLY A 142 -6.08 34.05 41.53
N PHE A 143 -5.80 35.33 41.76
CA PHE A 143 -4.57 36.01 41.40
C PHE A 143 -4.13 36.93 42.54
N VAL A 144 -2.88 36.80 42.97
CA VAL A 144 -2.27 37.63 44.01
C VAL A 144 -1.10 38.39 43.42
N GLU A 145 -1.12 39.71 43.55
CA GLU A 145 -0.04 40.58 43.08
C GLU A 145 0.28 41.61 44.16
N VAL A 146 1.47 41.50 44.75
CA VAL A 146 2.03 42.51 45.65
C VAL A 146 3.36 42.98 45.09
N VAL A 147 3.28 43.93 44.15
CA VAL A 147 4.44 44.50 43.42
C VAL A 147 5.54 44.98 44.37
N SER A 148 5.19 45.57 45.51
CA SER A 148 6.17 46.08 46.49
C SER A 148 6.98 44.99 47.21
N LYS A 149 6.57 43.73 47.08
CA LYS A 149 7.24 42.56 47.67
C LYS A 149 7.69 41.56 46.59
N SER A 150 7.59 41.94 45.31
CA SER A 150 7.85 41.04 44.17
C SER A 150 7.07 39.72 44.23
N ILE A 151 5.85 39.77 44.77
CA ILE A 151 4.98 38.59 44.94
C ILE A 151 3.97 38.54 43.80
N ILE A 152 3.99 37.44 43.04
CA ILE A 152 3.03 37.13 41.98
C ILE A 152 2.61 35.67 42.13
N TRP A 153 1.37 35.43 42.56
CA TRP A 153 0.84 34.08 42.74
C TRP A 153 -0.41 33.85 41.91
N LEU A 154 -0.47 32.68 41.28
CA LEU A 154 -1.66 32.16 40.62
C LEU A 154 -2.26 31.07 41.51
N ILE A 155 -3.57 31.13 41.72
CA ILE A 155 -4.32 30.20 42.57
C ILE A 155 -5.15 29.29 41.69
N PHE A 156 -4.96 27.99 41.86
CA PHE A 156 -5.67 26.94 41.12
C PHE A 156 -6.29 25.94 42.10
N PRO A 157 -7.30 25.17 41.69
CA PRO A 157 -7.74 24.00 42.43
C PRO A 157 -6.58 23.03 42.69
N TRP A 158 -6.56 22.39 43.86
CA TRP A 158 -5.54 21.38 44.16
C TRP A 158 -5.82 20.08 43.39
N ALA A 159 -4.98 19.75 42.41
CA ALA A 159 -5.01 18.47 41.71
C ALA A 159 -4.46 17.35 42.63
N GLN A 160 -5.37 16.63 43.28
CA GLN A 160 -5.03 15.63 44.31
C GLN A 160 -4.18 14.47 43.77
N ASN A 161 -4.29 14.15 42.47
CA ASN A 161 -3.64 13.01 41.84
C ASN A 161 -2.38 13.39 41.04
N GLY A 162 -1.90 14.63 41.14
CA GLY A 162 -0.66 15.07 40.49
C GLY A 162 -0.81 15.32 38.99
N ASN A 163 0.29 15.16 38.24
CA ASN A 163 0.30 15.27 36.79
C ASN A 163 0.01 13.90 36.12
N LEU A 164 -0.41 13.94 34.86
CA LEU A 164 -0.86 12.76 34.11
C LEU A 164 0.22 11.68 34.01
N ARG A 165 1.49 12.07 33.84
CA ARG A 165 2.62 11.14 33.73
C ARG A 165 2.78 10.34 35.02
N ASP A 166 2.92 11.04 36.15
CA ASP A 166 3.11 10.39 37.46
C ASP A 166 1.86 9.58 37.85
N PHE A 167 0.67 10.02 37.45
CA PHE A 167 -0.57 9.30 37.69
C PHE A 167 -0.65 7.98 36.92
N VAL A 168 -0.29 7.97 35.65
CA VAL A 168 -0.26 6.76 34.82
C VAL A 168 0.82 5.79 35.32
N ALA A 169 1.97 6.30 35.78
CA ALA A 169 3.04 5.49 36.36
C ALA A 169 2.70 4.91 37.75
N SER A 170 1.69 5.45 38.44
CA SER A 170 1.39 5.09 39.84
C SER A 170 0.68 3.74 40.00
N VAL A 171 -0.09 3.32 39.00
CA VAL A 171 -0.92 2.12 39.00
C VAL A 171 -0.86 1.51 37.62
N ASP A 172 -0.85 0.18 37.52
CA ASP A 172 -0.99 -0.49 36.23
C ASP A 172 -2.45 -0.40 35.74
N TRP A 173 -2.73 0.65 34.98
CA TRP A 173 -4.05 0.96 34.43
C TRP A 173 -4.36 0.10 33.20
N GLU A 174 -5.57 -0.45 33.09
CA GLU A 174 -5.96 -1.14 31.85
C GLU A 174 -6.09 -0.13 30.69
N ILE A 175 -6.01 -0.65 29.47
CA ILE A 175 -6.00 0.16 28.24
C ILE A 175 -7.21 1.12 28.13
N PRO A 176 -8.45 0.74 28.50
CA PRO A 176 -9.59 1.65 28.41
C PRO A 176 -9.51 2.87 29.35
N GLU A 177 -8.91 2.73 30.54
CA GLU A 177 -8.70 3.82 31.49
C GLU A 177 -7.67 4.82 30.96
N THR A 178 -6.60 4.32 30.35
CA THR A 178 -5.58 5.18 29.73
C THR A 178 -6.15 5.91 28.52
N ILE A 179 -6.96 5.25 27.69
CA ILE A 179 -7.70 5.89 26.58
C ILE A 179 -8.66 6.97 27.11
N SER A 180 -9.35 6.74 28.24
CA SER A 180 -10.23 7.75 28.84
C SER A 180 -9.46 9.02 29.23
N LEU A 181 -8.23 8.90 29.72
CA LEU A 181 -7.39 10.06 30.06
C LEU A 181 -6.88 10.78 28.80
N ILE A 182 -6.60 10.04 27.72
CA ILE A 182 -6.24 10.62 26.42
C ILE A 182 -7.42 11.39 25.83
N GLU A 183 -8.65 10.86 25.90
CA GLU A 183 -9.86 11.56 25.43
C GLU A 183 -10.10 12.86 26.21
N ASP A 184 -9.87 12.87 27.53
CA ASP A 184 -9.97 14.09 28.34
C ASP A 184 -9.05 15.21 27.83
N VAL A 185 -7.79 14.88 27.55
CA VAL A 185 -6.82 15.83 26.97
C VAL A 185 -7.29 16.28 25.58
N THR A 186 -7.77 15.34 24.76
CA THR A 186 -8.26 15.63 23.41
C THR A 186 -9.47 16.57 23.44
N GLN A 187 -10.37 16.40 24.40
CA GLN A 187 -11.55 17.25 24.55
C GLN A 187 -11.17 18.66 25.00
N GLY A 188 -10.23 18.79 25.92
CA GLY A 188 -9.63 20.08 26.29
C GLY A 188 -8.97 20.78 25.09
N LEU A 189 -8.19 20.04 24.30
CA LEU A 189 -7.50 20.59 23.14
C LEU A 189 -8.46 21.04 22.03
N ALA A 190 -9.47 20.21 21.70
CA ALA A 190 -10.50 20.57 20.73
C ALA A 190 -11.30 21.82 21.17
N TYR A 191 -11.53 21.99 22.48
CA TYR A 191 -12.13 23.20 23.01
C TYR A 191 -11.27 24.44 22.73
N LEU A 192 -9.95 24.38 22.94
CA LEU A 192 -9.01 25.48 22.66
C LEU A 192 -8.96 25.84 21.17
N HIS A 193 -8.84 24.82 20.30
CA HIS A 193 -8.77 24.99 18.85
C HIS A 193 -10.07 25.54 18.25
N SER A 194 -11.22 25.23 18.86
CA SER A 194 -12.53 25.74 18.41
C SER A 194 -12.82 27.20 18.79
N ARG A 195 -11.98 27.83 19.62
CA ARG A 195 -12.18 29.25 20.02
C ARG A 195 -12.05 30.17 18.80
N LYS A 196 -12.65 31.36 18.87
CA LYS A 196 -12.55 32.39 17.82
C LYS A 196 -11.96 33.67 18.42
N PRO A 197 -10.71 34.06 18.09
CA PRO A 197 -9.73 33.29 17.28
C PRO A 197 -9.24 32.00 17.98
N PRO A 198 -8.79 30.98 17.22
CA PRO A 198 -8.28 29.72 17.76
C PRO A 198 -7.11 29.94 18.73
N ILE A 199 -7.02 29.08 19.75
CA ILE A 199 -5.97 29.14 20.75
C ILE A 199 -5.06 27.93 20.56
N CYS A 200 -3.79 28.19 20.27
CA CYS A 200 -2.72 27.20 20.34
C CYS A 200 -2.12 27.22 21.75
N HIS A 201 -1.92 26.05 22.37
CA HIS A 201 -1.36 25.91 23.70
C HIS A 201 0.17 26.11 23.69
N GLY A 202 0.88 25.41 22.80
CA GLY A 202 2.28 25.63 22.47
C GLY A 202 3.33 25.04 23.42
N ASP A 203 2.94 24.43 24.54
CA ASP A 203 3.81 23.57 25.36
C ASP A 203 3.04 22.38 25.94
N LEU A 204 2.37 21.61 25.09
CA LEU A 204 1.66 20.40 25.51
C LEU A 204 2.64 19.25 25.78
N LYS A 205 2.50 18.64 26.97
CA LYS A 205 3.22 17.46 27.43
C LYS A 205 2.47 16.87 28.64
N ALA A 206 2.68 15.59 28.96
CA ALA A 206 1.95 14.94 30.05
C ALA A 206 2.17 15.61 31.43
N LEU A 207 3.30 16.30 31.63
CA LEU A 207 3.58 17.09 32.84
C LEU A 207 2.70 18.34 32.98
N ASN A 208 2.22 18.89 31.86
CA ASN A 208 1.32 20.04 31.81
C ASN A 208 -0.16 19.63 31.73
N VAL A 209 -0.45 18.37 32.09
CA VAL A 209 -1.80 17.85 32.27
C VAL A 209 -1.92 17.38 33.71
N LEU A 210 -2.88 17.91 34.45
CA LEU A 210 -3.17 17.54 35.83
C LEU A 210 -4.29 16.51 35.90
N VAL A 211 -4.27 15.67 36.93
CA VAL A 211 -5.35 14.73 37.21
C VAL A 211 -6.08 15.19 38.46
N ASN A 212 -7.36 15.54 38.31
CA ASN A 212 -8.17 16.03 39.41
C ASN A 212 -8.64 14.90 40.35
N SER A 213 -9.36 15.24 41.42
CA SER A 213 -9.86 14.26 42.41
C SER A 213 -10.84 13.24 41.85
N LYS A 214 -11.43 13.48 40.67
CA LYS A 214 -12.33 12.56 39.96
C LYS A 214 -11.60 11.71 38.91
N ALA A 215 -10.27 11.70 38.94
CA ALA A 215 -9.42 11.03 37.95
C ALA A 215 -9.66 11.49 36.50
N ARG A 216 -9.97 12.78 36.31
CA ARG A 216 -10.10 13.40 34.98
C ARG A 216 -8.89 14.26 34.67
N ALA A 217 -8.46 14.23 33.41
CA ALA A 217 -7.30 15.00 32.96
C ALA A 217 -7.69 16.44 32.58
N GLU A 218 -6.89 17.40 33.06
CA GLU A 218 -7.09 18.84 32.88
C GLU A 218 -5.80 19.51 32.36
N ILE A 219 -5.88 20.21 31.23
CA ILE A 219 -4.73 20.94 30.66
C ILE A 219 -4.43 22.17 31.51
N THR A 220 -3.15 22.39 31.81
CA THR A 220 -2.63 23.53 32.58
C THR A 220 -1.42 24.18 31.89
N ASP A 221 -0.89 25.25 32.50
CA ASP A 221 0.31 25.99 32.07
C ASP A 221 0.18 26.75 30.74
N PHE A 222 -0.78 27.67 30.69
CA PHE A 222 -1.06 28.53 29.53
C PHE A 222 -0.03 29.68 29.32
N GLY A 223 1.17 29.57 29.89
CA GLY A 223 2.22 30.59 29.77
C GLY A 223 2.67 30.81 28.31
N SER A 224 2.69 29.74 27.51
CA SER A 224 3.09 29.75 26.10
C SER A 224 1.93 29.99 25.12
N ALA A 225 0.68 29.90 25.59
CA ALA A 225 -0.50 29.91 24.72
C ALA A 225 -0.66 31.18 23.87
N ARG A 226 -1.07 31.03 22.60
CA ARG A 226 -1.27 32.13 21.63
C ARG A 226 -2.61 32.03 20.93
N ARG A 227 -3.23 33.20 20.69
CA ARG A 227 -4.37 33.32 19.77
C ARG A 227 -3.81 33.44 18.36
N LEU A 228 -4.16 32.52 17.47
CA LEU A 228 -3.70 32.53 16.09
C LEU A 228 -4.68 33.31 15.20
N PRO A 229 -4.21 34.20 14.31
CA PRO A 229 -5.09 34.88 13.36
C PRO A 229 -5.70 33.86 12.39
N MET A 230 -6.96 34.09 11.96
CA MET A 230 -7.58 33.26 10.91
C MET A 230 -6.70 33.31 9.65
N ARG A 231 -6.20 32.15 9.19
CA ARG A 231 -5.49 32.04 7.92
C ARG A 231 -6.47 32.28 6.78
N ASP A 232 -6.33 33.42 6.12
CA ASP A 232 -7.01 33.71 4.86
C ASP A 232 -6.20 33.04 3.74
N PRO A 233 -6.74 32.08 2.97
CA PRO A 233 -5.98 31.26 2.02
C PRO A 233 -5.34 32.03 0.86
N LYS A 234 -5.55 33.35 0.77
CA LYS A 234 -4.98 34.24 -0.27
C LYS A 234 -3.90 35.19 0.22
N THR A 235 -3.49 35.16 1.49
CA THR A 235 -2.53 36.14 2.01
C THR A 235 -1.28 35.45 2.53
N LYS A 236 -0.19 35.46 1.74
CA LYS A 236 1.17 35.28 2.26
C LYS A 236 1.49 36.50 3.13
N VAL A 237 1.16 36.43 4.41
CA VAL A 237 1.62 37.45 5.37
C VAL A 237 3.01 37.04 5.82
N ALA A 238 4.02 37.78 5.39
CA ALA A 238 5.35 37.74 5.98
C ALA A 238 5.20 38.02 7.49
N SER A 239 5.47 37.03 8.32
CA SER A 239 5.58 37.22 9.75
C SER A 239 6.76 38.16 10.01
N GLN A 240 6.48 39.31 10.62
CA GLN A 240 7.54 40.18 11.12
C GLN A 240 8.34 39.40 12.16
N ALA A 241 9.57 39.04 11.81
CA ALA A 241 10.54 38.45 12.72
C ALA A 241 10.67 39.34 13.96
N GLN A 242 10.26 38.82 15.12
CA GLN A 242 10.66 39.41 16.40
C GLN A 242 12.13 39.04 16.67
N PRO A 243 12.91 39.95 17.27
CA PRO A 243 14.32 39.70 17.52
C PRO A 243 14.50 38.49 18.45
N ALA A 244 15.40 37.59 18.06
CA ALA A 244 15.74 36.38 18.80
C ALA A 244 16.05 36.72 20.28
N GLN A 245 15.34 36.07 21.19
CA GLN A 245 15.64 36.15 22.62
C GLN A 245 16.85 35.25 22.93
N PRO A 246 17.70 35.64 23.91
CA PRO A 246 18.84 34.80 24.31
C PRO A 246 18.37 33.44 24.83
N LEU A 247 18.99 32.38 24.31
CA LEU A 247 18.81 31.00 24.75
C LEU A 247 19.37 30.83 26.16
N ASN A 248 18.49 30.60 27.14
CA ASN A 248 18.88 30.11 28.45
C ASN A 248 18.68 28.59 28.49
N ALA A 249 19.54 27.82 29.16
CA ALA A 249 19.36 26.38 29.32
C ALA A 249 18.92 26.10 30.77
N THR A 250 17.82 25.37 30.94
CA THR A 250 17.18 25.14 32.25
C THR A 250 16.98 23.66 32.47
N PHE A 251 17.59 23.11 33.52
CA PHE A 251 17.56 21.68 33.80
C PHE A 251 16.33 21.30 34.63
N CYS A 252 15.57 20.29 34.18
CA CYS A 252 14.44 19.72 34.93
C CYS A 252 14.94 18.50 35.73
N ALA A 253 15.11 18.66 37.04
CA ALA A 253 15.66 17.62 37.91
C ALA A 253 14.78 16.36 38.02
N SER A 254 13.48 16.44 37.79
CA SER A 254 12.57 15.29 37.81
C SER A 254 12.60 14.45 36.53
N THR A 255 13.07 15.00 35.41
CA THR A 255 13.11 14.31 34.11
C THR A 255 14.50 14.23 33.48
N ASN A 256 15.53 14.81 34.10
CA ASN A 256 16.88 14.94 33.54
C ASN A 256 16.93 15.60 32.14
N THR A 257 15.94 16.46 31.80
CA THR A 257 15.88 17.14 30.49
C THR A 257 16.33 18.59 30.55
N ILE A 258 16.94 19.10 29.48
CA ILE A 258 17.36 20.51 29.36
C ILE A 258 16.31 21.26 28.55
N THR A 259 15.62 22.22 29.18
CA THR A 259 14.71 23.17 28.53
C THR A 259 15.50 24.40 28.07
N LEU A 260 15.69 24.58 26.76
CA LEU A 260 16.30 25.78 26.19
C LEU A 260 15.27 26.93 26.17
N THR A 261 15.24 27.73 27.24
CA THR A 261 14.43 28.95 27.48
C THR A 261 14.77 30.14 26.56
N GLY A 262 15.14 29.87 25.32
CA GLY A 262 14.97 30.78 24.17
C GLY A 262 13.67 30.51 23.39
N ASN A 263 13.22 29.25 23.38
CA ASN A 263 12.07 28.79 22.59
C ASN A 263 10.95 28.36 23.57
N GLN A 264 9.70 28.74 23.31
CA GLN A 264 8.58 28.65 24.28
C GLN A 264 7.95 27.25 24.41
N TYR A 265 8.66 26.21 23.98
CA TYR A 265 8.18 24.83 23.89
C TYR A 265 9.25 23.83 24.35
N THR A 266 8.84 22.62 24.72
CA THR A 266 9.75 21.56 25.17
C THR A 266 10.22 20.70 23.99
N LEU A 267 11.54 20.61 23.76
CA LEU A 267 12.15 20.02 22.55
C LEU A 267 11.65 18.63 22.17
N ARG A 268 11.47 17.73 23.14
CA ARG A 268 11.09 16.32 22.89
C ARG A 268 9.66 16.15 22.37
N TRP A 269 8.79 17.14 22.56
CA TRP A 269 7.42 17.19 22.07
C TRP A 269 7.25 18.17 20.91
N ALA A 270 8.33 18.83 20.48
CA ALA A 270 8.29 19.85 19.44
C ALA A 270 8.11 19.24 18.06
N ALA A 271 7.23 19.83 17.27
CA ALA A 271 7.01 19.46 15.87
C ALA A 271 8.19 19.94 14.99
N PRO A 272 8.43 19.32 13.82
CA PRO A 272 9.51 19.70 12.91
C PRO A 272 9.49 21.18 12.53
N GLU A 273 8.31 21.76 12.26
CA GLU A 273 8.16 23.17 11.89
C GLU A 273 8.51 24.15 13.01
N LEU A 274 8.30 23.75 14.28
CA LEU A 274 8.73 24.52 15.44
C LEU A 274 10.26 24.49 15.57
N LEU A 275 10.89 23.34 15.31
CA LEU A 275 12.34 23.18 15.38
C LEU A 275 13.08 23.90 14.25
N MET A 276 12.48 23.98 13.06
CA MET A 276 13.08 24.62 11.88
C MET A 276 12.84 26.14 11.84
N GLU A 277 11.58 26.58 12.00
CA GLU A 277 11.16 27.94 11.68
C GLU A 277 10.51 28.69 12.86
N ASP A 278 10.43 28.07 14.05
CA ASP A 278 9.73 28.58 15.24
C ASP A 278 8.25 28.95 14.93
N GLU A 279 7.64 28.23 13.97
CA GLU A 279 6.26 28.45 13.53
C GLU A 279 5.25 27.74 14.45
N LEU A 280 4.75 28.47 15.45
CA LEU A 280 3.69 27.98 16.32
C LEU A 280 2.34 27.87 15.59
N SER A 281 1.76 26.66 15.56
CA SER A 281 0.57 26.33 14.80
C SER A 281 -0.40 25.42 15.59
N LEU A 282 -1.66 25.31 15.17
CA LEU A 282 -2.59 24.36 15.82
C LEU A 282 -2.11 22.92 15.58
N GLU A 283 -1.53 22.69 14.41
CA GLU A 283 -0.97 21.43 13.95
C GLU A 283 0.25 21.00 14.78
N SER A 284 0.99 21.96 15.37
CA SER A 284 2.08 21.68 16.30
C SER A 284 1.58 21.18 17.67
N ASP A 285 0.39 21.62 18.12
CA ASP A 285 -0.25 21.04 19.31
C ASP A 285 -0.71 19.60 19.05
N ILE A 286 -1.16 19.28 17.83
CA ILE A 286 -1.57 17.92 17.44
C ILE A 286 -0.38 16.95 17.47
N TRP A 287 0.78 17.40 16.99
CA TRP A 287 2.02 16.65 17.10
C TRP A 287 2.38 16.33 18.56
N ALA A 288 2.33 17.35 19.44
CA ALA A 288 2.60 17.19 20.86
C ALA A 288 1.56 16.29 21.56
N TRP A 289 0.30 16.35 21.14
CA TRP A 289 -0.76 15.47 21.61
C TRP A 289 -0.49 14.00 21.27
N GLY A 290 0.03 13.70 20.07
CA GLY A 290 0.45 12.34 19.71
C GLY A 290 1.51 11.78 20.65
N TRP A 291 2.44 12.63 21.11
CA TRP A 291 3.43 12.25 22.12
C TRP A 291 2.84 12.05 23.51
N ILE A 292 1.82 12.81 23.91
CA ILE A 292 1.10 12.57 25.16
C ILE A 292 0.40 11.20 25.13
N ALA A 293 -0.25 10.85 24.01
CA ALA A 293 -0.87 9.53 23.84
C ALA A 293 0.18 8.41 23.93
N TYR A 294 1.34 8.59 23.29
CA TYR A 294 2.46 7.66 23.40
C TYR A 294 2.96 7.51 24.85
N GLU A 295 3.18 8.62 25.57
CA GLU A 295 3.61 8.59 26.98
C GLU A 295 2.62 7.84 27.87
N VAL A 296 1.32 8.12 27.71
CA VAL A 296 0.26 7.49 28.50
C VAL A 296 0.17 5.98 28.23
N MET A 297 0.43 5.54 27.01
CA MET A 297 0.36 4.11 26.64
C MET A 297 1.63 3.32 26.97
N THR A 298 2.79 3.98 27.01
CA THR A 298 4.10 3.30 27.12
C THR A 298 4.83 3.55 28.44
N ASP A 299 4.34 4.49 29.25
CA ASP A 299 5.03 5.02 30.44
C ASP A 299 6.46 5.54 30.13
N SER A 300 6.77 5.76 28.84
CA SER A 300 8.11 6.07 28.35
C SER A 300 8.16 7.50 27.80
N LEU A 301 9.29 8.17 27.99
CA LEU A 301 9.49 9.52 27.42
C LEU A 301 9.66 9.44 25.89
N PRO A 302 9.23 10.48 25.14
CA PRO A 302 9.61 10.60 23.74
C PRO A 302 11.14 10.55 23.59
N PHE A 303 11.61 9.60 22.78
CA PHE A 303 13.03 9.34 22.54
C PHE A 303 13.84 9.10 23.83
N GLN A 304 13.31 8.27 24.74
CA GLN A 304 13.98 7.93 26.00
C GLN A 304 15.37 7.31 25.81
N ASP A 305 15.61 6.65 24.68
CA ASP A 305 16.90 6.08 24.30
C ASP A 305 17.92 7.14 23.82
N ALA A 306 17.47 8.35 23.49
CA ALA A 306 18.35 9.43 23.04
C ALA A 306 19.08 10.10 24.21
N SER A 307 20.41 10.00 24.19
CA SER A 307 21.30 10.52 25.23
C SER A 307 21.42 12.06 25.27
N THR A 308 21.05 12.75 24.19
CA THR A 308 21.11 14.22 24.09
C THR A 308 19.90 14.79 23.36
N ASP A 309 19.50 16.01 23.70
CA ASP A 309 18.38 16.70 23.03
C ASP A 309 18.70 17.04 21.55
N CYS A 310 19.97 17.18 21.18
CA CYS A 310 20.39 17.32 19.78
C CYS A 310 20.07 16.06 18.96
N ALA A 311 20.28 14.87 19.52
CA ALA A 311 19.94 13.60 18.85
C ALA A 311 18.42 13.47 18.64
N VAL A 312 17.62 14.04 19.56
CA VAL A 312 16.16 14.11 19.40
C VAL A 312 15.78 15.00 18.21
N VAL A 313 16.36 16.20 18.13
CA VAL A 313 16.12 17.13 17.01
C VAL A 313 16.49 16.47 15.67
N GLU A 314 17.66 15.84 15.57
CA GLU A 314 18.09 15.17 14.34
C GLU A 314 17.11 14.06 13.91
N ARG A 315 16.61 13.26 14.85
CA ARG A 315 15.64 12.19 14.57
C ARG A 315 14.28 12.74 14.11
N VAL A 316 13.78 13.78 14.78
CA VAL A 316 12.52 14.43 14.41
C VAL A 316 12.61 15.04 13.01
N LEU A 317 13.66 15.80 12.72
CA LEU A 317 13.85 16.40 11.39
C LEU A 317 14.14 15.36 10.29
N GLY A 318 14.77 14.23 10.65
CA GLY A 318 15.04 13.11 9.76
C GLY A 318 13.87 12.12 9.59
N GLY A 319 12.72 12.34 10.25
CA GLY A 319 11.56 11.45 10.18
C GLY A 319 11.76 10.08 10.84
N LYS A 320 12.77 9.93 11.71
CA LYS A 320 13.11 8.67 12.39
C LYS A 320 12.41 8.58 13.74
N LEU A 321 11.13 8.23 13.73
CA LEU A 321 10.30 8.09 14.92
C LEU A 321 10.34 6.64 15.48
N PRO A 322 10.07 6.42 16.78
CA PRO A 322 9.97 5.09 17.37
C PRO A 322 8.87 4.25 16.70
N SER A 323 9.14 2.95 16.50
CA SER A 323 8.13 2.00 16.03
C SER A 323 7.04 1.83 17.09
N LEU A 324 5.78 2.02 16.70
CA LEU A 324 4.62 1.78 17.57
C LEU A 324 4.28 0.29 17.69
N VAL A 325 4.81 -0.56 16.80
CA VAL A 325 4.48 -2.00 16.72
C VAL A 325 5.24 -2.82 17.76
N ASP A 326 6.41 -2.33 18.21
CA ASP A 326 7.30 -3.09 19.10
C ASP A 326 6.88 -3.05 20.58
N ASN A 327 5.93 -2.19 20.95
CA ASN A 327 5.45 -2.06 22.33
C ASN A 327 4.15 -2.85 22.55
N ALA A 328 4.17 -3.78 23.50
CA ALA A 328 3.06 -4.70 23.78
C ALA A 328 1.72 -4.03 24.14
N ARG A 329 1.71 -2.81 24.71
CA ARG A 329 0.46 -2.08 24.99
C ARG A 329 -0.05 -1.34 23.76
N LEU A 330 0.84 -0.82 22.93
CA LEU A 330 0.51 -0.09 21.71
C LEU A 330 0.11 -1.02 20.57
N SER A 331 0.74 -2.20 20.46
CA SER A 331 0.38 -3.25 19.50
C SER A 331 -1.04 -3.77 19.72
N LEU A 332 -1.60 -3.53 20.90
CA LEU A 332 -2.98 -3.84 21.17
C LEU A 332 -3.88 -2.74 20.55
N THR A 333 -3.53 -1.46 20.58
CA THR A 333 -4.38 -0.34 20.12
C THR A 333 -4.08 0.17 18.70
N ASP A 334 -4.39 -0.61 17.66
CA ASP A 334 -4.13 -0.25 16.25
C ASP A 334 -4.78 1.08 15.81
N GLU A 335 -6.01 1.35 16.25
CA GLU A 335 -6.70 2.60 15.91
C GLU A 335 -6.01 3.83 16.52
N LEU A 336 -5.51 3.72 17.76
CA LEU A 336 -4.78 4.79 18.42
C LEU A 336 -3.39 4.97 17.80
N CYS A 337 -2.71 3.87 17.44
CA CYS A 337 -1.42 3.88 16.74
C CYS A 337 -1.54 4.56 15.37
N SER A 338 -2.59 4.23 14.61
CA SER A 338 -2.90 4.90 13.34
C SER A 338 -3.11 6.39 13.53
N LEU A 339 -3.84 6.78 14.57
CA LEU A 339 -4.07 8.19 14.90
C LEU A 339 -2.79 8.92 15.31
N MET A 340 -1.92 8.30 16.12
CA MET A 340 -0.61 8.85 16.48
C MET A 340 0.28 9.04 15.25
N ASN A 341 0.35 8.05 14.35
CA ASN A 341 1.09 8.18 13.09
C ASN A 341 0.57 9.34 12.22
N MET A 342 -0.74 9.54 12.14
CA MET A 342 -1.32 10.70 11.44
C MET A 342 -0.95 12.04 12.10
N CYS A 343 -0.84 12.07 13.43
CA CYS A 343 -0.40 13.26 14.17
C CYS A 343 1.07 13.60 13.92
N TRP A 344 1.89 12.62 13.52
CA TRP A 344 3.32 12.78 13.26
C TRP A 344 3.69 12.88 11.78
N LEU A 345 2.74 13.24 10.91
CA LEU A 345 3.04 13.60 9.53
C LEU A 345 3.91 14.86 9.45
N ASN A 346 4.92 14.83 8.58
CA ASN A 346 5.87 15.95 8.42
C ASN A 346 5.18 17.22 7.92
N ASN A 347 4.20 17.10 7.02
CA ASN A 347 3.41 18.23 6.54
C ASN A 347 2.34 18.60 7.58
N PRO A 348 2.38 19.80 8.20
CA PRO A 348 1.41 20.17 9.22
C PRO A 348 -0.04 20.15 8.71
N ALA A 349 -0.27 20.50 7.43
CA ALA A 349 -1.60 20.59 6.85
C ALA A 349 -2.30 19.23 6.65
N GLU A 350 -1.55 18.13 6.68
CA GLU A 350 -2.07 16.76 6.55
C GLU A 350 -2.42 16.14 7.92
N ARG A 351 -1.98 16.77 9.02
CA ARG A 351 -2.28 16.29 10.37
C ARG A 351 -3.78 16.46 10.68
N PRO A 352 -4.38 15.53 11.44
CA PRO A 352 -5.78 15.62 11.82
C PRO A 352 -6.03 16.84 12.72
N THR A 353 -7.23 17.40 12.66
CA THR A 353 -7.64 18.43 13.62
C THR A 353 -7.95 17.82 14.98
N ALA A 354 -7.87 18.60 16.07
CA ALA A 354 -8.22 18.11 17.41
C ALA A 354 -9.65 17.55 17.50
N SER A 355 -10.58 18.12 16.72
CA SER A 355 -11.94 17.59 16.56
C SER A 355 -11.98 16.23 15.85
N ALA A 356 -11.14 16.01 14.84
CA ALA A 356 -11.05 14.73 14.15
C ALA A 356 -10.42 13.66 15.06
N CYS A 357 -9.35 13.99 15.79
CA CYS A 357 -8.77 13.09 16.79
C CYS A 357 -9.81 12.64 17.82
N ARG A 358 -10.64 13.57 18.30
CA ARG A 358 -11.73 13.28 19.24
C ARG A 358 -12.76 12.32 18.67
N GLU A 359 -13.21 12.51 17.43
CA GLU A 359 -14.19 11.61 16.81
C GLU A 359 -13.62 10.20 16.59
N SER A 360 -12.33 10.08 16.31
CA SER A 360 -11.63 8.79 16.23
C SER A 360 -11.54 8.09 17.58
N ILE A 361 -11.19 8.79 18.65
CA ILE A 361 -11.02 8.20 19.99
C ILE A 361 -12.35 7.76 20.60
N LYS A 362 -13.45 8.49 20.34
CA LYS A 362 -14.79 8.11 20.80
C LYS A 362 -15.27 6.73 20.35
N GLN A 363 -14.68 6.19 19.27
CA GLN A 363 -15.02 4.84 18.80
C GLN A 363 -14.32 3.74 19.61
N MET A 364 -13.35 4.10 20.46
CA MET A 364 -12.58 3.17 21.28
C MET A 364 -13.26 2.91 22.64
N PRO A 365 -13.23 1.68 23.17
CA PRO A 365 -13.72 1.40 24.51
C PRO A 365 -12.94 2.20 25.57
N MET A 366 -13.65 2.92 26.43
CA MET A 366 -13.05 3.74 27.49
C MET A 366 -13.93 3.76 28.74
N PHE A 367 -13.31 3.78 29.92
CA PHE A 367 -14.00 4.02 31.18
C PHE A 367 -13.13 4.82 32.14
N ALA A 368 -13.77 5.60 33.01
CA ALA A 368 -13.04 6.49 33.92
C ALA A 368 -12.21 5.67 34.94
N PRO A 369 -10.97 6.11 35.26
CA PRO A 369 -10.15 5.44 36.25
C PRO A 369 -10.80 5.43 37.65
N ASP A 370 -10.83 4.27 38.30
CA ASP A 370 -11.39 4.11 39.65
C ASP A 370 -10.29 3.86 40.69
N LEU A 371 -10.02 4.89 41.49
CA LEU A 371 -8.98 4.89 42.53
C LEU A 371 -9.38 4.12 43.79
N GLU A 372 -10.68 3.95 44.07
CA GLU A 372 -11.13 3.20 45.24
C GLU A 372 -10.98 1.70 45.01
N ALA A 373 -11.37 1.22 43.81
CA ALA A 373 -11.18 -0.18 43.41
C ALA A 373 -9.70 -0.59 43.34
N SER A 374 -8.81 0.34 42.94
CA SER A 374 -7.37 0.06 42.76
C SER A 374 -6.54 0.07 44.06
N ARG A 375 -7.06 0.65 45.15
CA ARG A 375 -6.40 0.65 46.47
C ARG A 375 -6.71 -0.60 47.29
N VAL A 376 -7.82 -1.27 47.02
CA VAL A 376 -8.26 -2.49 47.74
C VAL A 376 -7.50 -3.74 47.25
N SER A 377 -6.96 -3.73 46.03
CA SER A 377 -6.23 -4.87 45.44
C SER A 377 -4.82 -5.14 46.02
N GLY A 378 -4.37 -4.35 47.02
CA GLY A 378 -3.07 -4.53 47.67
C GLY A 378 -3.02 -5.67 48.70
N GLU A 379 -4.17 -6.13 49.20
CA GLU A 379 -4.25 -7.21 50.19
C GLU A 379 -5.38 -8.18 49.80
N SER A 380 -5.02 -9.30 49.15
CA SER A 380 -5.91 -10.34 48.57
C SER A 380 -6.65 -9.93 47.28
N GLY A 381 -6.34 -10.65 46.20
CA GLY A 381 -6.80 -10.36 44.85
C GLY A 381 -8.31 -10.55 44.66
N ASP A 382 -8.96 -9.47 44.22
CA ASP A 382 -9.97 -9.45 43.14
C ASP A 382 -10.35 -7.96 42.98
N LYS A 383 -9.87 -7.31 41.90
CA LYS A 383 -10.42 -6.02 41.49
C LYS A 383 -11.84 -6.31 41.02
N THR A 384 -12.86 -6.06 41.84
CA THR A 384 -14.25 -6.32 41.45
C THR A 384 -14.71 -5.23 40.49
N LEU A 385 -14.29 -5.31 39.22
CA LEU A 385 -14.84 -4.49 38.15
C LEU A 385 -16.33 -4.83 37.96
N ALA A 386 -17.11 -3.81 37.60
CA ALA A 386 -18.49 -4.02 37.18
C ALA A 386 -18.52 -4.94 35.94
N VAL A 387 -19.57 -5.78 35.84
CA VAL A 387 -19.64 -6.88 34.87
C VAL A 387 -19.56 -6.37 33.42
N ASP A 388 -20.19 -5.23 33.14
CA ASP A 388 -20.16 -4.54 31.85
C ASP A 388 -18.73 -4.18 31.42
N LYS A 389 -17.90 -3.70 32.35
CA LYS A 389 -16.49 -3.37 32.08
C LYS A 389 -15.64 -4.61 31.84
N LEU A 390 -15.87 -5.69 32.59
CA LEU A 390 -15.19 -6.98 32.38
C LEU A 390 -15.51 -7.56 30.99
N ILE A 391 -16.77 -7.49 30.57
CA ILE A 391 -17.19 -7.94 29.23
C ILE A 391 -16.54 -7.09 28.12
N ALA A 392 -16.55 -5.77 28.27
CA ALA A 392 -15.92 -4.86 27.31
C ALA A 392 -14.40 -5.13 27.17
N LEU A 393 -13.72 -5.37 28.30
CA LEU A 393 -12.30 -5.69 28.33
C LEU A 393 -12.02 -7.07 27.70
N GLY A 394 -12.87 -8.07 27.98
CA GLY A 394 -12.78 -9.38 27.35
C GLY A 394 -12.91 -9.32 25.83
N HIS A 395 -13.83 -8.52 25.29
CA HIS A 395 -13.97 -8.31 23.84
C HIS A 395 -12.76 -7.60 23.22
N LEU A 396 -12.17 -6.64 23.95
CA LEU A 396 -10.95 -5.97 23.53
C LEU A 396 -9.80 -6.98 23.35
N TYR A 397 -9.52 -7.79 24.38
CA TYR A 397 -8.47 -8.82 24.29
C TYR A 397 -8.77 -9.90 23.26
N GLN A 398 -10.05 -10.27 23.08
CA GLN A 398 -10.48 -11.23 22.05
C GLN A 398 -10.23 -10.72 20.63
N SER A 399 -10.56 -9.45 20.33
CA SER A 399 -10.32 -8.85 19.01
C SER A 399 -8.84 -8.81 18.62
N ARG A 400 -7.95 -8.92 19.62
CA ARG A 400 -6.50 -8.81 19.49
C ARG A 400 -5.77 -10.16 19.59
N GLY A 401 -6.52 -11.27 19.64
CA GLY A 401 -5.97 -12.63 19.65
C GLY A 401 -5.48 -13.13 21.02
N GLU A 402 -5.55 -12.32 22.08
CA GLU A 402 -5.20 -12.71 23.46
C GLU A 402 -6.33 -13.52 24.12
N ASN A 403 -6.63 -14.66 23.51
CA ASN A 403 -7.77 -15.53 23.86
C ASN A 403 -7.72 -16.11 25.28
N ALA A 404 -6.53 -16.19 25.90
CA ALA A 404 -6.40 -16.68 27.29
C ALA A 404 -6.91 -15.63 28.30
N ARG A 405 -6.44 -14.38 28.19
CA ARG A 405 -6.88 -13.29 29.07
C ARG A 405 -8.35 -12.93 28.87
N ALA A 406 -8.81 -12.91 27.61
CA ALA A 406 -10.22 -12.70 27.30
C ALA A 406 -11.11 -13.76 27.97
N PHE A 407 -10.69 -15.02 27.94
CA PHE A 407 -11.41 -16.11 28.58
C PHE A 407 -11.50 -15.93 30.10
N ASP A 408 -10.38 -15.63 30.77
CA ASP A 408 -10.35 -15.43 32.22
C ASP A 408 -11.27 -14.27 32.66
N LEU A 409 -11.26 -13.16 31.90
CA LEU A 409 -12.14 -12.01 32.14
C LEU A 409 -13.63 -12.35 31.97
N PHE A 410 -13.98 -13.17 30.97
CA PHE A 410 -15.37 -13.62 30.80
C PHE A 410 -15.80 -14.62 31.89
N VAL A 411 -14.87 -15.46 32.40
CA VAL A 411 -15.13 -16.32 33.57
C VAL A 411 -15.40 -15.49 34.81
N GLU A 412 -14.61 -14.44 35.04
CA GLU A 412 -14.80 -13.51 36.15
C GLU A 412 -16.12 -12.73 36.02
N ALA A 413 -16.44 -12.25 34.82
CA ALA A 413 -17.71 -11.59 34.51
C ALA A 413 -18.91 -12.51 34.80
N LEU A 414 -18.82 -13.79 34.43
CA LEU A 414 -19.85 -14.78 34.71
C LEU A 414 -19.99 -15.06 36.22
N ALA A 415 -18.86 -15.19 36.93
CA ALA A 415 -18.84 -15.42 38.37
C ALA A 415 -19.45 -14.24 39.14
N SER A 416 -19.15 -13.00 38.72
CA SER A 416 -19.71 -11.78 39.30
C SER A 416 -21.21 -11.62 38.97
N SER A 417 -21.61 -11.86 37.71
CA SER A 417 -23.02 -11.90 37.28
C SER A 417 -23.86 -12.87 38.12
N ARG A 418 -23.32 -14.06 38.41
CA ARG A 418 -23.98 -15.08 39.25
C ARG A 418 -24.18 -14.61 40.70
N ARG A 419 -23.24 -13.83 41.25
CA ARG A 419 -23.32 -13.29 42.61
C ARG A 419 -24.34 -12.15 42.71
N HIS A 420 -24.39 -11.26 41.70
CA HIS A 420 -25.21 -10.05 41.73
C HIS A 420 -26.61 -10.20 41.10
N ARG A 421 -26.93 -11.34 40.46
CA ARG A 421 -28.22 -11.64 39.80
C ARG A 421 -28.62 -10.61 38.72
N GLU A 422 -27.63 -10.04 38.06
CA GLU A 422 -27.82 -9.14 36.91
C GLU A 422 -28.17 -9.98 35.67
N GLN A 423 -29.36 -9.78 35.09
CA GLN A 423 -29.93 -10.74 34.14
C GLN A 423 -29.40 -10.59 32.71
N GLU A 424 -29.10 -9.37 32.26
CA GLU A 424 -28.67 -9.11 30.89
C GLU A 424 -27.18 -9.43 30.73
N GLU A 425 -26.39 -9.04 31.72
CA GLU A 425 -24.94 -9.22 31.76
C GLU A 425 -24.55 -10.70 31.98
N LEU A 426 -25.38 -11.47 32.69
CA LEU A 426 -25.25 -12.92 32.82
C LEU A 426 -25.37 -13.63 31.47
N VAL A 427 -26.35 -13.23 30.65
CA VAL A 427 -26.59 -13.83 29.32
C VAL A 427 -25.43 -13.50 28.38
N SER A 428 -24.96 -12.25 28.37
CA SER A 428 -23.79 -11.83 27.60
C SER A 428 -22.52 -12.59 28.01
N SER A 429 -22.27 -12.74 29.33
CA SER A 429 -21.12 -13.49 29.84
C SER A 429 -21.16 -14.97 29.43
N LEU A 430 -22.33 -15.60 29.51
CA LEU A 430 -22.53 -16.99 29.08
C LEU A 430 -22.30 -17.16 27.57
N CYS A 431 -22.81 -16.24 26.75
CA CYS A 431 -22.63 -16.29 25.28
C CYS A 431 -21.16 -16.20 24.87
N ASN A 432 -20.39 -15.33 25.53
CA ASN A 432 -18.96 -15.16 25.24
C ASN A 432 -18.16 -16.43 25.60
N LEU A 433 -18.39 -17.02 26.77
CA LEU A 433 -17.71 -18.27 27.16
C LEU A 433 -18.09 -19.46 26.30
N ILE A 434 -19.37 -19.54 25.89
CA ILE A 434 -19.84 -20.55 24.94
C ILE A 434 -19.03 -20.48 23.64
N GLN A 435 -18.77 -19.28 23.11
CA GLN A 435 -17.99 -19.09 21.89
C GLN A 435 -16.54 -19.57 22.06
N PHE A 436 -15.92 -19.30 23.22
CA PHE A 436 -14.56 -19.75 23.52
C PHE A 436 -14.43 -21.27 23.63
N HIS A 437 -15.32 -21.92 24.37
CA HIS A 437 -15.33 -23.38 24.49
C HIS A 437 -15.55 -24.06 23.12
N ARG A 438 -16.32 -23.43 22.22
CA ARG A 438 -16.46 -23.91 20.82
C ARG A 438 -15.16 -23.81 20.03
N LEU A 439 -14.46 -22.68 20.09
CA LEU A 439 -13.18 -22.51 19.38
C LEU A 439 -12.11 -23.50 19.88
N ARG A 440 -12.20 -23.95 21.14
CA ARG A 440 -11.32 -24.96 21.73
C ARG A 440 -11.79 -26.40 21.51
N ASN A 441 -12.91 -26.64 20.81
CA ASN A 441 -13.56 -27.94 20.64
C ASN A 441 -13.94 -28.62 21.98
N GLU A 442 -14.23 -27.83 23.02
CA GLU A 442 -14.69 -28.28 24.34
C GLU A 442 -16.23 -28.33 24.36
N ASP A 443 -16.79 -29.26 23.59
CA ASP A 443 -18.23 -29.33 23.34
C ASP A 443 -19.05 -29.61 24.62
N THR A 444 -18.50 -30.38 25.56
CA THR A 444 -19.17 -30.76 26.80
C THR A 444 -19.46 -29.56 27.71
N GLU A 445 -18.48 -28.68 27.85
CA GLU A 445 -18.53 -27.43 28.61
C GLU A 445 -19.45 -26.42 27.90
N SER A 446 -19.36 -26.34 26.57
CA SER A 446 -20.26 -25.51 25.76
C SER A 446 -21.74 -25.92 25.94
N ILE A 447 -22.04 -27.23 25.90
CA ILE A 447 -23.42 -27.75 26.11
C ILE A 447 -23.91 -27.45 27.53
N ALA A 448 -23.04 -27.57 28.54
CA ALA A 448 -23.39 -27.27 29.93
C ALA A 448 -23.77 -25.80 30.12
N LEU A 449 -22.98 -24.88 29.57
CA LEU A 449 -23.26 -23.44 29.63
C LEU A 449 -24.54 -23.04 28.87
N HIS A 450 -24.78 -23.63 27.69
CA HIS A 450 -26.04 -23.44 26.96
C HIS A 450 -27.25 -23.97 27.75
N SER A 451 -27.11 -25.09 28.47
CA SER A 451 -28.16 -25.67 29.29
C SER A 451 -28.47 -24.80 30.51
N GLU A 452 -27.45 -24.20 31.12
CA GLU A 452 -27.58 -23.23 32.20
C GLU A 452 -28.32 -21.97 31.73
N MET A 453 -27.91 -21.40 30.59
CA MET A 453 -28.56 -20.25 29.97
C MET A 453 -30.05 -20.53 29.67
N ARG A 454 -30.36 -21.71 29.12
CA ARG A 454 -31.73 -22.18 28.88
C ARG A 454 -32.54 -22.31 30.18
N GLY A 455 -31.95 -22.89 31.22
CA GLY A 455 -32.58 -23.10 32.52
C GLY A 455 -32.90 -21.79 33.27
N PHE A 456 -32.07 -20.76 33.09
CA PHE A 456 -32.28 -19.43 33.68
C PHE A 456 -33.41 -18.65 32.98
N TYR A 457 -33.52 -18.80 31.66
CA TYR A 457 -34.56 -18.17 30.86
C TYR A 457 -35.94 -18.80 31.07
N LEU A 458 -36.04 -20.13 31.16
CA LEU A 458 -37.29 -20.82 31.50
C LEU A 458 -37.87 -20.40 32.87
N LYS A 459 -37.03 -19.85 33.75
CA LYS A 459 -37.43 -19.28 35.04
C LYS A 459 -37.75 -17.79 34.98
N SER A 460 -37.33 -17.07 33.95
CA SER A 460 -37.46 -15.62 33.80
C SER A 460 -38.67 -15.27 32.93
N ARG A 461 -39.66 -14.54 33.46
CA ARG A 461 -40.93 -14.21 32.78
C ARG A 461 -40.82 -13.19 31.63
N ARG A 462 -39.62 -12.86 31.14
CA ARG A 462 -39.40 -11.89 30.05
C ARG A 462 -38.74 -12.60 28.87
N GLY A 463 -39.53 -12.84 27.84
CA GLY A 463 -39.20 -13.67 26.69
C GLY A 463 -38.62 -12.90 25.50
N GLU A 464 -37.65 -12.00 25.68
CA GLU A 464 -37.26 -11.04 24.62
C GLU A 464 -35.74 -10.70 24.63
N SER A 465 -34.85 -11.67 24.40
CA SER A 465 -33.41 -11.36 24.16
C SER A 465 -32.96 -11.94 22.81
N LYS A 466 -32.42 -11.07 21.94
CA LYS A 466 -31.87 -11.44 20.62
C LYS A 466 -30.69 -12.41 20.72
N ASP A 467 -29.93 -12.34 21.81
CA ASP A 467 -28.73 -13.15 22.02
C ASP A 467 -29.07 -14.62 22.31
N MET A 468 -30.25 -14.87 22.87
CA MET A 468 -30.79 -16.22 23.12
C MET A 468 -31.05 -16.99 21.82
N VAL A 469 -31.59 -16.33 20.78
CA VAL A 469 -31.89 -16.98 19.50
C VAL A 469 -30.58 -17.43 18.83
N GLY A 470 -29.54 -16.60 18.88
CA GLY A 470 -28.20 -16.95 18.39
C GLY A 470 -27.59 -18.14 19.14
N ALA A 471 -27.69 -18.17 20.47
CA ALA A 471 -27.15 -19.26 21.28
C ALA A 471 -27.96 -20.57 21.17
N LEU A 472 -29.29 -20.53 21.03
CA LEU A 472 -30.11 -21.73 20.75
C LEU A 472 -29.82 -22.33 19.36
N CYS A 473 -29.55 -21.50 18.35
CA CYS A 473 -29.10 -21.95 17.04
C CYS A 473 -27.73 -22.63 17.10
N ASN A 474 -26.80 -22.09 17.91
CA ASN A 474 -25.46 -22.66 18.12
C ASN A 474 -25.50 -24.00 18.87
N LEU A 475 -26.37 -24.15 19.87
CA LEU A 475 -26.57 -25.42 20.59
C LEU A 475 -27.06 -26.54 19.66
N ALA A 476 -27.98 -26.22 18.73
CA ALA A 476 -28.44 -27.18 17.73
C ALA A 476 -27.35 -27.55 16.71
N GLN A 477 -26.42 -26.64 16.42
CA GLN A 477 -25.24 -26.90 15.60
C GLN A 477 -24.29 -27.92 16.27
N ILE A 478 -24.03 -27.80 17.58
CA ILE A 478 -23.16 -28.72 18.34
C ILE A 478 -23.78 -30.13 18.44
N HIS A 479 -25.08 -30.23 18.74
CA HIS A 479 -25.78 -31.53 18.78
C HIS A 479 -25.80 -32.25 17.42
N ARG A 480 -25.76 -31.50 16.30
CA ARG A 480 -25.68 -32.07 14.94
C ARG A 480 -24.26 -32.54 14.58
N LEU A 481 -23.21 -31.80 14.94
CA LEU A 481 -21.81 -32.17 14.68
C LEU A 481 -21.39 -33.47 15.40
N GLN A 482 -21.98 -33.78 16.57
CA GLN A 482 -21.71 -35.00 17.33
C GLN A 482 -22.46 -36.26 16.84
N ASN A 483 -23.07 -36.23 15.65
CA ASN A 483 -23.89 -37.33 15.09
C ASN A 483 -25.03 -37.81 16.04
N GLN A 484 -25.48 -36.96 16.97
CA GLN A 484 -26.62 -37.26 17.84
C GLN A 484 -27.94 -36.90 17.15
N TYR A 485 -28.17 -37.44 15.94
CA TYR A 485 -29.34 -37.16 15.09
C TYR A 485 -30.70 -37.37 15.77
N ASN A 486 -30.76 -38.21 16.82
CA ASN A 486 -31.99 -38.54 17.54
C ASN A 486 -32.33 -37.58 18.68
N LYS A 487 -31.44 -36.63 19.01
CA LYS A 487 -31.77 -35.47 19.84
C LYS A 487 -31.84 -34.24 18.94
N ASN A 488 -32.69 -34.32 17.93
CA ASN A 488 -33.18 -33.14 17.23
C ASN A 488 -33.89 -32.30 18.31
N ILE A 489 -33.17 -31.37 18.94
CA ILE A 489 -33.83 -30.34 19.76
C ILE A 489 -34.77 -29.67 18.77
N ASP A 490 -36.04 -29.82 19.09
CA ASP A 490 -37.21 -29.51 18.30
C ASP A 490 -37.34 -27.98 18.17
N LEU A 491 -36.35 -27.32 17.55
CA LEU A 491 -36.33 -25.88 17.31
C LEU A 491 -37.48 -25.47 16.38
N GLU A 492 -37.99 -26.39 15.56
CA GLU A 492 -39.22 -26.20 14.79
C GLU A 492 -40.50 -26.17 15.66
N SER A 493 -40.49 -26.79 16.84
CA SER A 493 -41.64 -26.78 17.77
C SER A 493 -41.52 -25.74 18.88
N GLU A 494 -40.29 -25.38 19.30
CA GLU A 494 -40.02 -24.26 20.22
C GLU A 494 -40.02 -22.90 19.50
N GLY A 495 -39.60 -22.82 18.23
CA GLY A 495 -39.72 -21.61 17.40
C GLY A 495 -41.16 -21.19 17.14
N ARG A 496 -42.11 -22.14 17.10
CA ARG A 496 -43.56 -21.87 17.05
C ARG A 496 -44.10 -21.18 18.31
N LYS A 497 -43.32 -21.07 19.38
CA LYS A 497 -43.69 -20.37 20.62
C LYS A 497 -42.95 -19.03 20.81
N ALA A 498 -42.06 -18.65 19.90
CA ALA A 498 -41.46 -17.31 19.89
C ALA A 498 -42.43 -16.32 19.22
N PRO A 499 -42.78 -15.19 19.84
CA PRO A 499 -43.87 -14.33 19.37
C PRO A 499 -43.56 -13.46 18.14
N GLU A 500 -42.34 -13.52 17.58
CA GLU A 500 -41.93 -12.68 16.46
C GLU A 500 -41.44 -13.52 15.26
N GLU A 501 -42.26 -13.65 14.22
CA GLU A 501 -41.94 -14.35 12.96
C GLU A 501 -40.61 -13.86 12.33
N GLU A 502 -40.25 -12.59 12.53
CA GLU A 502 -39.01 -11.99 12.03
C GLU A 502 -37.73 -12.59 12.62
N SER A 503 -37.78 -13.01 13.90
CA SER A 503 -36.62 -13.60 14.59
C SER A 503 -36.36 -15.05 14.16
N ILE A 504 -37.40 -15.76 13.73
CA ILE A 504 -37.30 -17.12 13.15
C ILE A 504 -36.64 -17.06 11.76
N VAL A 505 -36.98 -16.07 10.94
CA VAL A 505 -36.41 -15.91 9.61
C VAL A 505 -34.93 -15.51 9.67
N ARG A 506 -34.54 -14.69 10.66
CA ARG A 506 -33.13 -14.34 10.91
C ARG A 506 -32.29 -15.56 11.31
N ALA A 507 -32.87 -16.46 12.11
CA ALA A 507 -32.26 -17.74 12.44
C ALA A 507 -32.07 -18.64 11.21
N LEU A 508 -33.03 -18.68 10.29
CA LEU A 508 -32.90 -19.42 9.02
C LEU A 508 -31.74 -18.87 8.16
N CYS A 509 -31.56 -17.54 8.08
CA CYS A 509 -30.43 -16.93 7.37
C CYS A 509 -29.07 -17.28 8.00
N ASN A 510 -28.98 -17.27 9.34
CA ASN A 510 -27.74 -17.63 10.03
C ASN A 510 -27.36 -19.09 9.80
N VAL A 511 -28.34 -20.01 9.81
CA VAL A 511 -28.10 -21.43 9.48
C VAL A 511 -27.68 -21.58 8.02
N ALA A 512 -28.28 -20.82 7.09
CA ALA A 512 -27.89 -20.82 5.69
C ALA A 512 -26.45 -20.32 5.46
N ASP A 513 -25.99 -19.34 6.24
CA ASP A 513 -24.60 -18.86 6.21
C ASP A 513 -23.59 -19.89 6.71
N VAL A 514 -23.95 -20.71 7.70
CA VAL A 514 -23.12 -21.83 8.15
C VAL A 514 -22.99 -22.90 7.05
N HIS A 515 -24.10 -23.30 6.42
CA HIS A 515 -24.04 -24.24 5.29
C HIS A 515 -23.25 -23.69 4.10
N ARG A 516 -23.24 -22.37 3.89
CA ARG A 516 -22.38 -21.70 2.90
C ARG A 516 -20.90 -21.85 3.24
N LEU A 517 -20.51 -21.69 4.51
CA LEU A 517 -19.13 -21.83 4.97
C LEU A 517 -18.63 -23.29 4.97
N GLU A 518 -19.52 -24.25 5.18
CA GLU A 518 -19.22 -25.70 5.12
C GLU A 518 -19.25 -26.30 3.69
N ASN A 519 -19.30 -25.44 2.65
CA ASN A 519 -19.38 -25.81 1.23
C ASN A 519 -20.63 -26.65 0.84
N GLN A 520 -21.69 -26.59 1.66
CA GLN A 520 -22.97 -27.26 1.43
C GLN A 520 -23.98 -26.30 0.78
N GLY A 521 -23.62 -25.73 -0.37
CA GLY A 521 -24.40 -24.65 -1.00
C GLY A 521 -25.86 -24.99 -1.37
N GLY A 522 -26.26 -26.28 -1.38
CA GLY A 522 -27.59 -26.71 -1.80
C GLY A 522 -28.62 -26.49 -0.71
N GLU A 523 -28.24 -26.80 0.53
CA GLU A 523 -29.07 -26.59 1.72
C GLU A 523 -29.14 -25.09 2.06
N ALA A 524 -28.04 -24.35 1.86
CA ALA A 524 -28.02 -22.89 2.00
C ALA A 524 -29.03 -22.19 1.05
N ILE A 525 -29.12 -22.62 -0.22
CA ILE A 525 -30.09 -22.07 -1.19
C ILE A 525 -31.54 -22.35 -0.76
N LEU A 526 -31.83 -23.56 -0.25
CA LEU A 526 -33.16 -23.91 0.22
C LEU A 526 -33.58 -23.07 1.43
N LEU A 527 -32.66 -22.84 2.37
CA LEU A 527 -32.92 -22.02 3.55
C LEU A 527 -33.07 -20.54 3.21
N TYR A 528 -32.22 -20.00 2.34
CA TYR A 528 -32.31 -18.61 1.88
C TYR A 528 -33.57 -18.34 1.05
N SER A 529 -33.99 -19.27 0.18
CA SER A 529 -35.23 -19.14 -0.58
C SER A 529 -36.47 -19.16 0.32
N LYS A 530 -36.48 -20.01 1.35
CA LYS A 530 -37.54 -20.04 2.36
C LYS A 530 -37.56 -18.75 3.19
N ALA A 531 -36.39 -18.24 3.58
CA ALA A 531 -36.30 -16.97 4.29
C ALA A 531 -36.78 -15.78 3.44
N LEU A 532 -36.44 -15.76 2.16
CA LEU A 532 -36.86 -14.73 1.21
C LEU A 532 -38.39 -14.69 1.04
N GLN A 533 -39.05 -15.84 0.97
CA GLN A 533 -40.50 -15.93 0.87
C GLN A 533 -41.18 -15.30 2.09
N ILE A 534 -40.71 -15.63 3.29
CA ILE A 534 -41.29 -15.12 4.55
C ILE A 534 -41.01 -13.61 4.69
N PHE A 535 -39.82 -13.12 4.35
CA PHE A 535 -39.54 -11.67 4.35
C PHE A 535 -40.41 -10.89 3.35
N THR A 536 -40.82 -11.53 2.25
CA THR A 536 -41.73 -10.93 1.27
C THR A 536 -43.14 -10.79 1.84
N GLU A 537 -43.62 -11.81 2.58
CA GLU A 537 -44.92 -11.79 3.26
C GLU A 537 -44.97 -10.78 4.42
N LEU A 538 -43.86 -10.63 5.16
CA LEU A 538 -43.73 -9.70 6.29
C LEU A 538 -43.51 -8.22 5.88
N GLY A 539 -43.21 -7.95 4.60
CA GLY A 539 -42.94 -6.59 4.12
C GLY A 539 -41.64 -5.95 4.62
N ASN A 540 -40.73 -6.72 5.25
CA ASN A 540 -39.44 -6.23 5.75
C ASN A 540 -38.44 -6.06 4.58
N ARG A 541 -38.35 -4.83 4.05
CA ARG A 541 -37.52 -4.50 2.88
C ARG A 541 -36.03 -4.68 3.10
N LYS A 542 -35.51 -4.43 4.32
CA LYS A 542 -34.06 -4.45 4.61
C LYS A 542 -33.55 -5.89 4.65
N ASP A 543 -34.23 -6.76 5.37
CA ASP A 543 -33.80 -8.15 5.51
C ASP A 543 -34.10 -8.98 4.25
N ARG A 544 -35.17 -8.64 3.52
CA ARG A 544 -35.41 -9.14 2.15
C ARG A 544 -34.24 -8.83 1.21
N ALA A 545 -33.75 -7.59 1.21
CA ALA A 545 -32.62 -7.19 0.38
C ALA A 545 -31.32 -7.96 0.72
N ASN A 546 -31.10 -8.26 2.00
CA ASN A 546 -29.96 -9.07 2.42
C ASN A 546 -30.09 -10.53 1.98
N ALA A 547 -31.28 -11.12 2.11
CA ALA A 547 -31.56 -12.49 1.65
C ALA A 547 -31.41 -12.63 0.12
N LEU A 548 -31.90 -11.67 -0.66
CA LEU A 548 -31.73 -11.63 -2.13
C LEU A 548 -30.26 -11.62 -2.52
N ARG A 549 -29.44 -10.77 -1.88
CA ARG A 549 -28.00 -10.68 -2.14
C ARG A 549 -27.28 -11.99 -1.83
N SER A 550 -27.52 -12.57 -0.65
CA SER A 550 -26.88 -13.83 -0.24
C SER A 550 -27.26 -15.00 -1.16
N LEU A 551 -28.52 -15.06 -1.59
CA LEU A 551 -28.99 -16.07 -2.53
C LEU A 551 -28.37 -15.89 -3.94
N ALA A 552 -28.30 -14.66 -4.43
CA ALA A 552 -27.69 -14.35 -5.72
C ALA A 552 -26.18 -14.71 -5.74
N GLU A 553 -25.49 -14.46 -4.63
CA GLU A 553 -24.08 -14.80 -4.48
C GLU A 553 -23.83 -16.31 -4.44
N LEU A 554 -24.71 -17.09 -3.81
CA LEU A 554 -24.65 -18.55 -3.84
C LEU A 554 -24.84 -19.11 -5.26
N HIS A 555 -25.76 -18.53 -6.03
CA HIS A 555 -25.92 -18.91 -7.44
C HIS A 555 -24.71 -18.49 -8.29
N ARG A 556 -24.08 -17.33 -8.01
CA ARG A 556 -22.83 -16.91 -8.66
C ARG A 556 -21.69 -17.90 -8.42
N LEU A 557 -21.49 -18.33 -7.17
CA LEU A 557 -20.45 -19.30 -6.79
C LEU A 557 -20.64 -20.67 -7.44
N ARG A 558 -21.88 -21.02 -7.81
CA ARG A 558 -22.22 -22.25 -8.55
C ARG A 558 -22.23 -22.09 -10.07
N HIS A 559 -21.82 -20.93 -10.58
CA HIS A 559 -21.89 -20.57 -11.99
C HIS A 559 -23.32 -20.60 -12.57
N GLU A 560 -24.35 -20.47 -11.74
CA GLU A 560 -25.77 -20.44 -12.12
C GLU A 560 -26.25 -18.99 -12.39
N TYR A 561 -25.59 -18.30 -13.32
CA TYR A 561 -25.81 -16.85 -13.56
C TYR A 561 -27.25 -16.51 -13.96
N ASP A 562 -27.95 -17.39 -14.67
CA ASP A 562 -29.34 -17.20 -15.08
C ASP A 562 -30.31 -17.05 -13.90
N LYS A 563 -29.98 -17.65 -12.74
CA LYS A 563 -30.76 -17.51 -11.51
C LYS A 563 -30.31 -16.32 -10.67
N ALA A 564 -29.04 -15.91 -10.77
CA ALA A 564 -28.49 -14.77 -10.02
C ALA A 564 -28.94 -13.41 -10.57
N VAL A 565 -29.01 -13.26 -11.91
CA VAL A 565 -29.44 -12.00 -12.57
C VAL A 565 -30.80 -11.49 -12.07
N PRO A 566 -31.90 -12.27 -12.07
CA PRO A 566 -33.20 -11.77 -11.62
C PRO A 566 -33.21 -11.35 -10.14
N LEU A 567 -32.42 -12.03 -9.29
CA LEU A 567 -32.30 -11.70 -7.87
C LEU A 567 -31.59 -10.36 -7.65
N TYR A 568 -30.54 -10.08 -8.42
CA TYR A 568 -29.85 -8.78 -8.38
C TYR A 568 -30.70 -7.65 -8.99
N SER A 569 -31.49 -7.93 -10.03
CA SER A 569 -32.47 -6.96 -10.57
C SER A 569 -33.54 -6.60 -9.54
N GLU A 570 -34.11 -7.61 -8.86
CA GLU A 570 -35.09 -7.39 -7.80
C GLU A 570 -34.47 -6.63 -6.61
N LEU A 571 -33.22 -6.95 -6.25
CA LEU A 571 -32.48 -6.24 -5.21
C LEU A 571 -32.30 -4.75 -5.54
N LEU A 572 -32.03 -4.42 -6.82
CA LEU A 572 -31.86 -3.05 -7.28
C LEU A 572 -33.17 -2.25 -7.21
N GLU A 573 -34.32 -2.89 -7.43
CA GLU A 573 -35.65 -2.27 -7.32
C GLU A 573 -36.09 -2.00 -5.88
N ILE A 574 -35.68 -2.85 -4.92
CA ILE A 574 -36.07 -2.72 -3.50
C ILE A 574 -35.28 -1.63 -2.77
N ARG A 575 -34.03 -1.37 -3.19
CA ARG A 575 -33.19 -0.34 -2.59
C ARG A 575 -33.69 1.05 -3.01
N PRO A 576 -33.88 2.01 -2.09
CA PRO A 576 -34.50 3.31 -2.39
C PRO A 576 -33.75 4.08 -3.49
N ASN A 577 -34.52 4.82 -4.30
CA ASN A 577 -34.11 5.60 -5.47
C ASN A 577 -33.07 6.73 -5.24
N LEU A 578 -32.44 6.81 -4.06
CA LEU A 578 -31.28 7.69 -3.91
C LEU A 578 -30.10 7.10 -4.69
N ARG A 579 -29.69 7.82 -5.74
CA ARG A 579 -28.59 7.49 -6.66
C ARG A 579 -27.32 7.04 -5.93
N SER A 580 -27.05 7.60 -4.76
CA SER A 580 -25.84 7.42 -3.96
C SER A 580 -25.93 6.43 -2.79
N SER A 581 -27.02 5.66 -2.65
CA SER A 581 -27.11 4.73 -1.51
C SER A 581 -26.11 3.56 -1.65
N PRO A 582 -25.28 3.24 -0.63
CA PRO A 582 -24.29 2.15 -0.71
C PRO A 582 -24.90 0.81 -1.13
N GLY A 583 -26.13 0.58 -0.69
CA GLY A 583 -26.90 -0.58 -1.04
C GLY A 583 -27.33 -0.71 -2.50
N ARG A 584 -27.56 0.42 -3.17
CA ARG A 584 -27.83 0.46 -4.61
C ARG A 584 -26.55 0.23 -5.39
N VAL A 585 -25.43 0.81 -4.95
CA VAL A 585 -24.09 0.62 -5.54
C VAL A 585 -23.71 -0.87 -5.53
N ASP A 586 -23.91 -1.57 -4.40
CA ASP A 586 -23.63 -3.01 -4.30
C ASP A 586 -24.53 -3.86 -5.20
N ALA A 587 -25.82 -3.52 -5.30
CA ALA A 587 -26.76 -4.22 -6.16
C ALA A 587 -26.43 -4.01 -7.65
N LEU A 588 -26.08 -2.78 -8.03
CA LEU A 588 -25.67 -2.39 -9.38
C LEU A 588 -24.37 -3.10 -9.78
N ARG A 589 -23.37 -3.11 -8.89
CA ARG A 589 -22.10 -3.84 -9.08
C ARG A 589 -22.34 -5.34 -9.26
N GLY A 590 -23.17 -5.94 -8.41
CA GLY A 590 -23.52 -7.36 -8.50
C GLY A 590 -24.21 -7.72 -9.82
N LEU A 591 -25.18 -6.91 -10.26
CA LEU A 591 -25.86 -7.11 -11.53
C LEU A 591 -24.92 -6.97 -12.74
N ALA A 592 -24.07 -5.94 -12.74
CA ALA A 592 -23.10 -5.69 -13.79
C ALA A 592 -22.10 -6.84 -13.92
N GLU A 593 -21.61 -7.36 -12.80
CA GLU A 593 -20.71 -8.50 -12.74
C GLU A 593 -21.38 -9.78 -13.28
N MET A 594 -22.67 -10.00 -13.00
CA MET A 594 -23.37 -11.19 -13.51
C MET A 594 -23.49 -11.16 -15.03
N HIS A 595 -23.79 -9.99 -15.60
CA HIS A 595 -23.79 -9.82 -17.05
C HIS A 595 -22.40 -9.98 -17.65
N ARG A 596 -21.34 -9.51 -16.97
CA ARG A 596 -19.95 -9.71 -17.41
C ARG A 596 -19.55 -11.17 -17.44
N LEU A 597 -19.83 -11.93 -16.37
CA LEU A 597 -19.54 -13.37 -16.27
C LEU A 597 -20.32 -14.21 -17.29
N ARG A 598 -21.48 -13.72 -17.74
CA ARG A 598 -22.28 -14.30 -18.84
C ARG A 598 -21.76 -13.91 -20.23
N ASN A 599 -20.78 -13.00 -20.33
CA ASN A 599 -20.33 -12.35 -21.56
C ASN A 599 -21.41 -11.48 -22.25
N ASP A 600 -22.43 -11.03 -21.51
CA ASP A 600 -23.46 -10.09 -21.98
C ASP A 600 -22.95 -8.63 -21.87
N TYR A 601 -21.86 -8.31 -22.57
CA TYR A 601 -21.18 -7.02 -22.44
C TYR A 601 -22.07 -5.82 -22.81
N GLU A 602 -23.04 -5.99 -23.71
CA GLU A 602 -24.03 -4.96 -24.08
C GLU A 602 -24.87 -4.49 -22.87
N LYS A 603 -25.12 -5.36 -21.90
CA LYS A 603 -25.87 -5.02 -20.68
C LYS A 603 -24.95 -4.61 -19.54
N ALA A 604 -23.75 -5.19 -19.46
CA ALA A 604 -22.80 -4.89 -18.38
C ALA A 604 -22.14 -3.51 -18.53
N ILE A 605 -21.78 -3.07 -19.74
CA ILE A 605 -21.08 -1.79 -19.95
C ILE A 605 -21.90 -0.60 -19.41
N PRO A 606 -23.20 -0.43 -19.75
CA PRO A 606 -24.00 0.68 -19.21
C PRO A 606 -24.10 0.67 -17.68
N LEU A 607 -24.18 -0.51 -17.05
CA LEU A 607 -24.27 -0.64 -15.60
C LEU A 607 -22.95 -0.25 -14.90
N TYR A 608 -21.80 -0.65 -15.46
CA TYR A 608 -20.50 -0.21 -14.96
C TYR A 608 -20.23 1.28 -15.24
N SER A 609 -20.74 1.85 -16.34
CA SER A 609 -20.68 3.30 -16.57
C SER A 609 -21.51 4.08 -15.55
N GLU A 610 -22.73 3.62 -15.23
CA GLU A 610 -23.53 4.22 -14.15
C GLU A 610 -22.80 4.10 -12.79
N LEU A 611 -22.17 2.95 -12.52
CA LEU A 611 -21.38 2.75 -11.31
C LEU A 611 -20.19 3.72 -11.22
N LEU A 612 -19.48 3.93 -12.33
CA LEU A 612 -18.35 4.87 -12.41
C LEU A 612 -18.78 6.31 -12.12
N GLU A 613 -19.91 6.75 -12.69
CA GLU A 613 -20.48 8.08 -12.42
C GLU A 613 -20.83 8.24 -10.93
N ILE A 614 -21.48 7.23 -10.34
CA ILE A 614 -21.87 7.28 -8.92
C ILE A 614 -20.63 7.33 -8.01
N CYS A 615 -19.61 6.50 -8.26
CA CYS A 615 -18.38 6.52 -7.48
C CYS A 615 -17.63 7.85 -7.61
N THR A 616 -17.69 8.48 -8.80
CA THR A 616 -17.10 9.81 -9.04
C THR A 616 -17.86 10.90 -8.27
N ASP A 617 -19.19 10.89 -8.31
CA ASP A 617 -20.06 11.83 -7.57
C ASP A 617 -19.86 11.71 -6.05
N LEU A 618 -19.58 10.51 -5.55
CA LEU A 618 -19.38 10.21 -4.12
C LEU A 618 -17.95 10.45 -3.62
N GLY A 619 -16.97 10.63 -4.51
CA GLY A 619 -15.55 10.68 -4.13
C GLY A 619 -14.99 9.32 -3.67
N ASP A 620 -15.62 8.20 -4.04
CA ASP A 620 -15.14 6.85 -3.75
C ASP A 620 -14.02 6.46 -4.72
N GLY A 621 -12.78 6.70 -4.31
CA GLY A 621 -11.60 6.41 -5.11
C GLY A 621 -11.40 4.93 -5.44
N GLN A 622 -11.66 4.02 -4.49
CA GLN A 622 -11.50 2.58 -4.71
C GLN A 622 -12.58 2.03 -5.65
N GLY A 623 -13.84 2.44 -5.48
CA GLY A 623 -14.92 2.06 -6.38
C GLY A 623 -14.71 2.58 -7.80
N ARG A 624 -14.17 3.79 -7.95
CA ARG A 624 -13.81 4.39 -9.24
C ARG A 624 -12.71 3.61 -9.97
N VAL A 625 -11.62 3.26 -9.27
CA VAL A 625 -10.53 2.42 -9.80
C VAL A 625 -11.07 1.08 -10.30
N GLY A 626 -11.87 0.40 -9.48
CA GLY A 626 -12.46 -0.89 -9.85
C GLY A 626 -13.38 -0.81 -11.07
N ALA A 627 -14.21 0.24 -11.17
CA ALA A 627 -15.11 0.44 -12.32
C ALA A 627 -14.36 0.77 -13.61
N LEU A 628 -13.35 1.66 -13.55
CA LEU A 628 -12.51 2.01 -14.70
C LEU A 628 -11.77 0.79 -15.26
N LYS A 629 -11.16 -0.01 -14.39
CA LYS A 629 -10.44 -1.24 -14.75
C LYS A 629 -11.33 -2.22 -15.50
N ILE A 630 -12.49 -2.57 -14.93
CA ILE A 630 -13.42 -3.53 -15.54
C ILE A 630 -13.98 -3.02 -16.88
N LEU A 631 -14.34 -1.74 -16.98
CA LEU A 631 -14.79 -1.14 -18.24
C LEU A 631 -13.71 -1.20 -19.32
N ALA A 632 -12.46 -0.88 -18.97
CA ALA A 632 -11.34 -0.92 -19.89
C ALA A 632 -11.07 -2.34 -20.40
N GLU A 633 -11.06 -3.33 -19.50
CA GLU A 633 -10.92 -4.75 -19.84
C GLU A 633 -12.04 -5.23 -20.78
N MET A 634 -13.29 -4.87 -20.50
CA MET A 634 -14.44 -5.25 -21.34
C MET A 634 -14.35 -4.68 -22.76
N HIS A 635 -13.94 -3.41 -22.91
CA HIS A 635 -13.71 -2.82 -24.23
C HIS A 635 -12.49 -3.44 -24.94
N LEU A 636 -11.45 -3.84 -24.21
CA LEU A 636 -10.32 -4.61 -24.73
C LEU A 636 -10.76 -5.97 -25.28
N PHE A 637 -11.56 -6.75 -24.52
CA PHE A 637 -12.10 -8.04 -24.98
C PHE A 637 -12.96 -7.91 -26.24
N ARG A 638 -13.68 -6.80 -26.39
CA ARG A 638 -14.45 -6.47 -27.60
C ARG A 638 -13.61 -5.89 -28.75
N LYS A 639 -12.30 -5.72 -28.55
CA LYS A 639 -11.38 -5.06 -29.49
C LYS A 639 -11.76 -3.61 -29.82
N GLU A 640 -12.49 -2.95 -28.92
CA GLU A 640 -12.92 -1.56 -29.05
C GLU A 640 -11.84 -0.61 -28.53
N TYR A 641 -10.68 -0.61 -29.19
CA TYR A 641 -9.47 0.01 -28.64
C TYR A 641 -9.59 1.51 -28.38
N ASN A 642 -10.38 2.21 -29.19
CA ASN A 642 -10.61 3.65 -29.06
C ASN A 642 -11.36 4.04 -27.78
N LYS A 643 -12.09 3.09 -27.16
CA LYS A 643 -12.82 3.33 -25.90
C LYS A 643 -12.01 2.88 -24.68
N ALA A 644 -11.25 1.79 -24.80
CA ALA A 644 -10.44 1.27 -23.70
C ALA A 644 -9.18 2.10 -23.41
N VAL A 645 -8.53 2.68 -24.44
CA VAL A 645 -7.33 3.53 -24.22
C VAL A 645 -7.61 4.71 -23.29
N PRO A 646 -8.66 5.54 -23.50
CA PRO A 646 -8.99 6.63 -22.59
C PRO A 646 -9.26 6.17 -21.15
N LEU A 647 -9.91 5.01 -20.97
CA LEU A 647 -10.22 4.47 -19.64
C LEU A 647 -8.97 4.04 -18.89
N TYR A 648 -8.01 3.37 -19.56
CA TYR A 648 -6.73 3.04 -18.95
C TYR A 648 -5.86 4.29 -18.69
N SER A 649 -5.91 5.30 -19.57
CA SER A 649 -5.22 6.57 -19.33
C SER A 649 -5.79 7.31 -18.12
N GLU A 650 -7.13 7.39 -17.99
CA GLU A 650 -7.79 7.98 -16.82
C GLU A 650 -7.43 7.22 -15.53
N LEU A 651 -7.39 5.89 -15.59
CA LEU A 651 -6.98 5.05 -14.47
C LEU A 651 -5.53 5.34 -14.03
N LEU A 652 -4.61 5.52 -14.98
CA LEU A 652 -3.20 5.85 -14.68
C LEU A 652 -3.02 7.27 -14.13
N GLU A 653 -3.83 8.24 -14.58
CA GLU A 653 -3.85 9.59 -14.02
C GLU A 653 -4.36 9.59 -12.57
N PHE A 654 -5.35 8.75 -12.26
CA PHE A 654 -5.92 8.63 -10.91
C PHE A 654 -5.02 7.87 -9.92
N LEU A 655 -4.07 7.08 -10.39
CA LEU A 655 -3.12 6.31 -9.57
C LEU A 655 -1.73 7.00 -9.54
N PRO A 656 -1.54 8.16 -8.89
CA PRO A 656 -0.28 8.90 -8.97
C PRO A 656 0.85 8.14 -8.26
N ASN A 657 1.89 7.72 -9.01
CA ASN A 657 3.20 7.21 -8.56
C ASN A 657 3.27 6.57 -7.15
N LEU A 658 2.27 5.79 -6.79
CA LEU A 658 2.26 4.97 -5.60
C LEU A 658 3.07 3.74 -5.99
N ARG A 659 4.33 3.70 -5.52
CA ARG A 659 5.36 2.71 -5.88
C ARG A 659 4.96 1.24 -5.66
N ASP A 660 3.76 0.94 -5.12
CA ASP A 660 3.34 -0.40 -4.70
C ASP A 660 1.89 -0.80 -5.10
N SER A 661 1.26 -0.18 -6.13
CA SER A 661 -0.11 -0.54 -6.54
C SER A 661 -0.16 -1.53 -7.71
N GLN A 662 -0.63 -2.76 -7.47
CA GLN A 662 -0.92 -3.77 -8.51
C GLN A 662 -1.88 -3.23 -9.59
N ASP A 663 -2.83 -2.37 -9.23
CA ASP A 663 -3.76 -1.78 -10.19
C ASP A 663 -3.08 -0.86 -11.21
N ARG A 664 -1.95 -0.21 -10.84
CA ARG A 664 -1.14 0.56 -11.79
C ARG A 664 -0.41 -0.37 -12.76
N VAL A 665 0.12 -1.49 -12.28
CA VAL A 665 0.78 -2.50 -13.13
C VAL A 665 -0.20 -3.05 -14.15
N ASP A 666 -1.42 -3.40 -13.72
CA ASP A 666 -2.47 -3.91 -14.61
C ASP A 666 -2.89 -2.85 -15.64
N ALA A 667 -2.99 -1.58 -15.25
CA ALA A 667 -3.33 -0.47 -16.14
C ALA A 667 -2.22 -0.15 -17.16
N LEU A 668 -0.96 -0.14 -16.74
CA LEU A 668 0.21 0.04 -17.63
C LEU A 668 0.29 -1.10 -18.65
N SER A 669 0.15 -2.35 -18.18
CA SER A 669 0.17 -3.54 -19.02
C SER A 669 -0.95 -3.52 -20.05
N GLY A 670 -2.19 -3.24 -19.61
CA GLY A 670 -3.35 -3.12 -20.49
C GLY A 670 -3.18 -2.02 -21.54
N LEU A 671 -2.68 -0.84 -21.17
CA LEU A 671 -2.47 0.26 -22.11
C LEU A 671 -1.33 -0.01 -23.09
N ALA A 672 -0.23 -0.61 -22.63
CA ALA A 672 0.91 -0.96 -23.48
C ALA A 672 0.51 -1.97 -24.55
N GLU A 673 -0.24 -3.02 -24.16
CA GLU A 673 -0.74 -4.03 -25.08
C GLU A 673 -1.66 -3.43 -26.15
N MET A 674 -2.46 -2.44 -25.77
CA MET A 674 -3.37 -1.75 -26.68
C MET A 674 -2.63 -0.93 -27.73
N TYR A 675 -1.55 -0.23 -27.33
CA TYR A 675 -0.70 0.47 -28.29
C TYR A 675 0.08 -0.52 -29.17
N ARG A 676 0.52 -1.67 -28.63
CA ARG A 676 1.18 -2.74 -29.39
C ARG A 676 0.25 -3.32 -30.46
N LEU A 677 -0.99 -3.68 -30.11
CA LEU A 677 -1.99 -4.21 -31.04
C LEU A 677 -2.40 -3.21 -32.13
N ARG A 678 -2.20 -1.91 -31.90
CA ARG A 678 -2.41 -0.84 -32.87
C ARG A 678 -1.16 -0.49 -33.69
N ASN A 679 -0.05 -1.18 -33.47
CA ASN A 679 1.26 -0.88 -34.05
C ASN A 679 1.77 0.54 -33.70
N GLU A 680 1.31 1.11 -32.59
CA GLU A 680 1.76 2.41 -32.05
C GLU A 680 2.94 2.20 -31.08
N TYR A 681 4.00 1.57 -31.57
CA TYR A 681 5.13 1.11 -30.75
C TYR A 681 5.84 2.25 -30.00
N ASN A 682 5.90 3.45 -30.57
CA ASN A 682 6.47 4.63 -29.89
C ASN A 682 5.77 5.00 -28.58
N LYS A 683 4.51 4.59 -28.39
CA LYS A 683 3.75 4.82 -27.14
C LYS A 683 3.77 3.62 -26.22
N ALA A 684 3.80 2.40 -26.76
CA ALA A 684 3.89 1.18 -25.96
C ALA A 684 5.25 1.04 -25.25
N GLY A 685 6.34 1.46 -25.91
CA GLY A 685 7.71 1.26 -25.42
C GLY A 685 7.95 1.87 -24.04
N PRO A 686 7.69 3.18 -23.85
CA PRO A 686 7.83 3.84 -22.56
C PRO A 686 6.99 3.19 -21.44
N LEU A 687 5.81 2.66 -21.77
CA LEU A 687 4.93 2.00 -20.80
C LEU A 687 5.48 0.65 -20.35
N TYR A 688 6.04 -0.14 -21.26
CA TYR A 688 6.72 -1.38 -20.90
C TYR A 688 8.01 -1.11 -20.10
N SER A 689 8.76 -0.06 -20.44
CA SER A 689 9.92 0.38 -19.64
C SER A 689 9.51 0.77 -18.22
N GLU A 690 8.45 1.56 -18.06
CA GLU A 690 7.91 1.93 -16.75
C GLU A 690 7.44 0.71 -15.95
N LEU A 691 6.79 -0.26 -16.60
CA LEU A 691 6.36 -1.51 -15.99
C LEU A 691 7.56 -2.29 -15.41
N LEU A 692 8.68 -2.34 -16.14
CA LEU A 692 9.92 -2.99 -15.73
C LEU A 692 10.64 -2.23 -14.60
N GLU A 693 10.47 -0.91 -14.48
CA GLU A 693 11.01 -0.14 -13.34
C GLU A 693 10.21 -0.35 -12.04
N ILE A 694 8.90 -0.59 -12.14
CA ILE A 694 8.02 -0.75 -10.97
C ILE A 694 8.16 -2.14 -10.33
N ARG A 695 8.21 -3.21 -11.14
CA ARG A 695 8.24 -4.61 -10.65
C ARG A 695 9.39 -4.94 -9.68
N PRO A 696 10.64 -4.49 -9.88
CA PRO A 696 11.75 -4.75 -8.95
C PRO A 696 11.50 -4.18 -7.54
N ASN A 697 10.73 -3.09 -7.43
CA ASN A 697 10.44 -2.44 -6.15
C ASN A 697 9.36 -3.19 -5.35
N LEU A 698 8.34 -3.74 -6.02
CA LEU A 698 7.30 -4.58 -5.41
C LEU A 698 7.87 -5.84 -4.76
N ARG A 699 8.93 -6.43 -5.34
CA ARG A 699 9.65 -7.60 -4.80
C ARG A 699 10.28 -7.36 -3.44
N SER A 700 10.67 -6.11 -3.15
CA SER A 700 11.34 -5.78 -1.88
C SER A 700 10.37 -5.58 -0.71
N ASN A 701 9.08 -5.35 -1.00
CA ASN A 701 8.08 -4.91 -0.02
C ASN A 701 7.08 -6.01 0.42
N GLN A 702 7.02 -7.17 -0.25
CA GLN A 702 6.15 -8.29 0.15
C GLN A 702 6.97 -9.38 0.87
N GLY A 703 6.78 -9.51 2.19
CA GLY A 703 7.51 -10.46 3.02
C GLY A 703 6.87 -11.85 3.17
N ILE A 704 7.65 -12.88 2.83
CA ILE A 704 7.88 -14.18 3.49
C ILE A 704 6.72 -15.20 3.62
N LEU A 705 5.46 -14.91 3.27
CA LEU A 705 4.39 -15.95 3.32
C LEU A 705 3.61 -16.19 2.03
N LEU A 706 3.89 -15.48 0.93
CA LEU A 706 3.25 -15.66 -0.38
C LEU A 706 4.24 -15.98 -1.54
N ASP A 707 5.53 -16.07 -1.21
CA ASP A 707 6.73 -15.85 -2.06
C ASP A 707 7.04 -16.93 -3.13
N ILE A 708 6.09 -17.80 -3.50
CA ILE A 708 6.34 -18.71 -4.63
C ILE A 708 5.30 -18.52 -5.73
N ARG A 709 4.02 -18.32 -5.38
CA ARG A 709 2.97 -18.19 -6.39
C ARG A 709 2.86 -16.77 -6.95
N THR A 710 3.14 -15.75 -6.14
CA THR A 710 3.24 -14.35 -6.61
C THR A 710 4.56 -14.11 -7.33
N ASP A 711 5.68 -14.65 -6.84
CA ASP A 711 6.98 -14.55 -7.51
C ASP A 711 6.98 -15.21 -8.88
N LEU A 712 6.40 -16.41 -9.03
CA LEU A 712 6.25 -17.06 -10.34
C LEU A 712 5.29 -16.29 -11.27
N GLY A 713 4.26 -15.66 -10.72
CA GLY A 713 3.34 -14.80 -11.48
C GLY A 713 3.98 -13.51 -11.97
N ASP A 714 4.79 -12.87 -11.12
CA ASP A 714 5.50 -11.63 -11.43
C ASP A 714 6.64 -11.86 -12.42
N ARG A 715 7.44 -12.93 -12.24
CA ARG A 715 8.51 -13.30 -13.19
C ARG A 715 7.98 -13.67 -14.57
N LYS A 716 6.83 -14.35 -14.64
CA LYS A 716 6.17 -14.63 -15.92
C LYS A 716 5.71 -13.34 -16.60
N GLY A 717 5.10 -12.43 -15.83
CA GLY A 717 4.69 -11.14 -16.35
C GLY A 717 5.87 -10.27 -16.81
N GLU A 718 7.00 -10.30 -16.10
CA GLU A 718 8.26 -9.62 -16.47
C GLU A 718 8.78 -10.16 -17.79
N ALA A 719 8.82 -11.48 -17.94
CA ALA A 719 9.21 -12.14 -19.17
C ALA A 719 8.29 -11.76 -20.36
N ASP A 720 6.98 -11.67 -20.14
CA ASP A 720 6.02 -11.25 -21.18
C ASP A 720 6.24 -9.77 -21.59
N ALA A 721 6.58 -8.89 -20.64
CA ALA A 721 6.88 -7.49 -20.92
C ALA A 721 8.21 -7.31 -21.66
N LEU A 722 9.26 -8.03 -21.25
CA LEU A 722 10.55 -8.04 -21.94
C LEU A 722 10.43 -8.57 -23.36
N TRP A 723 9.68 -9.66 -23.57
CA TRP A 723 9.38 -10.16 -24.91
C TRP A 723 8.74 -9.07 -25.78
N ASN A 724 7.68 -8.44 -25.29
CA ASN A 724 6.97 -7.43 -26.07
C ASN A 724 7.87 -6.23 -26.39
N LEU A 725 8.67 -5.74 -25.43
CA LEU A 725 9.59 -4.63 -25.65
C LEU A 725 10.71 -4.98 -26.64
N ALA A 726 11.32 -6.16 -26.49
CA ALA A 726 12.36 -6.66 -27.40
C ALA A 726 11.82 -6.79 -28.83
N GLU A 727 10.60 -7.30 -28.96
CA GLU A 727 9.95 -7.53 -30.23
C GLU A 727 9.58 -6.21 -30.93
N MET A 728 9.25 -5.16 -30.16
CA MET A 728 9.09 -3.82 -30.72
C MET A 728 10.39 -3.26 -31.27
N HIS A 729 11.48 -3.33 -30.51
CA HIS A 729 12.79 -2.88 -30.97
C HIS A 729 13.24 -3.67 -32.21
N ARG A 730 12.97 -4.99 -32.27
CA ARG A 730 13.23 -5.80 -33.47
C ARG A 730 12.44 -5.31 -34.68
N LEU A 731 11.14 -5.01 -34.52
CA LEU A 731 10.29 -4.49 -35.60
C LEU A 731 10.67 -3.07 -36.04
N GLN A 732 11.29 -2.29 -35.16
CA GLN A 732 11.84 -0.96 -35.47
C GLN A 732 13.25 -1.03 -36.09
N GLU A 733 13.82 -2.23 -36.23
CA GLU A 733 15.21 -2.48 -36.64
C GLU A 733 16.28 -1.94 -35.66
N ASP A 734 15.86 -1.60 -34.43
CA ASP A 734 16.70 -1.17 -33.31
C ASP A 734 17.31 -2.39 -32.60
N TYR A 735 18.17 -3.11 -33.34
CA TYR A 735 18.72 -4.38 -32.87
C TYR A 735 19.68 -4.22 -31.67
N GLU A 736 20.24 -3.04 -31.43
CA GLU A 736 21.14 -2.78 -30.30
C GLU A 736 20.40 -2.81 -28.96
N GLU A 737 19.17 -2.33 -28.95
CA GLU A 737 18.28 -2.25 -27.81
C GLU A 737 17.55 -3.58 -27.58
N ALA A 738 17.20 -4.31 -28.65
CA ALA A 738 16.50 -5.59 -28.56
C ALA A 738 17.39 -6.74 -28.02
N ILE A 739 18.68 -6.76 -28.37
CA ILE A 739 19.63 -7.82 -27.95
C ILE A 739 19.69 -8.01 -26.42
N PRO A 740 19.96 -6.98 -25.59
CA PRO A 740 20.02 -7.16 -24.14
C PRO A 740 18.69 -7.62 -23.55
N LEU A 741 17.56 -7.20 -24.12
CA LEU A 741 16.22 -7.59 -23.67
C LEU A 741 15.93 -9.07 -23.92
N TYR A 742 16.28 -9.59 -25.11
CA TYR A 742 16.16 -11.03 -25.39
C TYR A 742 17.13 -11.87 -24.53
N SER A 743 18.32 -11.34 -24.22
CA SER A 743 19.27 -12.00 -23.31
C SER A 743 18.72 -12.09 -21.88
N GLU A 744 18.14 -11.02 -21.36
CA GLU A 744 17.52 -11.02 -20.02
C GLU A 744 16.27 -11.91 -19.98
N LEU A 745 15.45 -11.86 -21.02
CA LEU A 745 14.29 -12.73 -21.17
C LEU A 745 14.68 -14.22 -21.15
N PHE A 746 15.76 -14.57 -21.84
CA PHE A 746 16.29 -15.92 -21.88
C PHE A 746 16.65 -16.44 -20.49
N GLU A 747 17.36 -15.64 -19.68
CA GLU A 747 17.71 -16.00 -18.29
C GLU A 747 16.45 -16.20 -17.45
N ILE A 748 15.47 -15.30 -17.55
CA ILE A 748 14.22 -15.41 -16.78
C ILE A 748 13.41 -16.65 -17.18
N ARG A 749 13.27 -16.94 -18.48
CA ARG A 749 12.54 -18.13 -18.96
C ARG A 749 13.25 -19.42 -18.55
N THR A 750 14.58 -19.40 -18.49
CA THR A 750 15.40 -20.51 -17.99
C THR A 750 15.11 -20.77 -16.51
N ASP A 751 15.11 -19.73 -15.68
CA ASP A 751 14.77 -19.83 -14.27
C ASP A 751 13.32 -20.27 -14.01
N LEU A 752 12.39 -19.85 -14.86
CA LEU A 752 10.98 -20.24 -14.78
C LEU A 752 10.73 -21.70 -15.19
N GLY A 753 11.71 -22.36 -15.82
CA GLY A 753 11.53 -23.68 -16.41
C GLY A 753 10.59 -23.69 -17.63
N ASP A 754 10.34 -22.53 -18.24
CA ASP A 754 9.51 -22.40 -19.44
C ASP A 754 10.33 -22.77 -20.68
N ARG A 755 10.27 -24.05 -21.06
CA ARG A 755 11.06 -24.59 -22.17
C ARG A 755 10.71 -23.95 -23.52
N GLN A 756 9.43 -23.75 -23.80
CA GLN A 756 9.00 -23.15 -25.07
C GLN A 756 9.41 -21.68 -25.13
N GLY A 757 9.11 -20.91 -24.08
CA GLY A 757 9.50 -19.50 -24.03
C GLY A 757 11.01 -19.29 -24.06
N ARG A 758 11.79 -20.23 -23.50
CA ARG A 758 13.27 -20.24 -23.63
C ARG A 758 13.70 -20.48 -25.07
N ALA A 759 13.08 -21.44 -25.77
CA ALA A 759 13.38 -21.73 -27.16
C ALA A 759 13.07 -20.53 -28.08
N ASP A 760 11.90 -19.91 -27.91
CA ASP A 760 11.47 -18.75 -28.70
C ASP A 760 12.39 -17.54 -28.48
N ALA A 761 12.83 -17.31 -27.23
CA ALA A 761 13.76 -16.24 -26.89
C ALA A 761 15.15 -16.48 -27.51
N LEU A 762 15.69 -17.70 -27.41
CA LEU A 762 16.96 -18.09 -28.03
C LEU A 762 16.92 -17.95 -29.56
N TRP A 763 15.84 -18.40 -30.20
CA TRP A 763 15.65 -18.27 -31.63
C TRP A 763 15.70 -16.81 -32.06
N SER A 764 14.89 -15.98 -31.41
CA SER A 764 14.84 -14.54 -31.70
C SER A 764 16.20 -13.89 -31.49
N PHE A 765 16.88 -14.24 -30.39
CA PHE A 765 18.21 -13.74 -30.09
C PHE A 765 19.27 -14.13 -31.14
N ALA A 766 19.26 -15.40 -31.57
CA ALA A 766 20.14 -15.88 -32.64
C ALA A 766 19.86 -15.18 -33.97
N GLU A 767 18.59 -14.93 -34.27
CA GLU A 767 18.15 -14.29 -35.49
C GLU A 767 18.57 -12.81 -35.57
N LEU A 768 18.52 -12.08 -34.45
CA LEU A 768 19.05 -10.71 -34.41
C LEU A 768 20.55 -10.66 -34.72
N HIS A 769 21.34 -11.58 -34.14
CA HIS A 769 22.75 -11.69 -34.46
C HIS A 769 22.99 -12.08 -35.92
N ARG A 770 22.14 -12.94 -36.50
CA ARG A 770 22.18 -13.28 -37.93
C ARG A 770 21.94 -12.05 -38.80
N LEU A 771 20.89 -11.25 -38.53
CA LEU A 771 20.55 -10.05 -39.29
C LEU A 771 21.67 -8.99 -39.24
N ARG A 772 22.43 -8.94 -38.14
CA ARG A 772 23.62 -8.10 -38.00
C ARG A 772 24.90 -8.68 -38.64
N ASN A 773 24.82 -9.86 -39.25
CA ASN A 773 25.97 -10.62 -39.77
C ASN A 773 27.00 -11.03 -38.69
N GLU A 774 26.58 -11.13 -37.43
CA GLU A 774 27.42 -11.52 -36.29
C GLU A 774 27.41 -13.05 -36.07
N TYR A 775 27.78 -13.80 -37.10
CA TYR A 775 27.64 -15.27 -37.14
C TYR A 775 28.36 -16.00 -35.99
N ASN A 776 29.46 -15.45 -35.49
CA ASN A 776 30.20 -16.01 -34.33
C ASN A 776 29.36 -16.04 -33.05
N LYS A 777 28.40 -15.13 -32.90
CA LYS A 777 27.49 -15.07 -31.75
C LYS A 777 26.19 -15.85 -32.01
N ALA A 778 25.72 -15.92 -33.26
CA ALA A 778 24.51 -16.67 -33.61
C ALA A 778 24.69 -18.19 -33.52
N ILE A 779 25.83 -18.73 -33.97
CA ILE A 779 26.12 -20.18 -33.96
C ILE A 779 25.96 -20.83 -32.58
N PRO A 780 26.56 -20.32 -31.49
CA PRO A 780 26.40 -20.94 -30.17
C PRO A 780 24.94 -20.90 -29.69
N LEU A 781 24.19 -19.84 -30.00
CA LEU A 781 22.77 -19.72 -29.65
C LEU A 781 21.91 -20.76 -30.39
N TYR A 782 22.12 -20.93 -31.70
CA TYR A 782 21.46 -21.99 -32.48
C TYR A 782 21.85 -23.39 -31.99
N SER A 783 23.11 -23.60 -31.60
CA SER A 783 23.59 -24.87 -31.04
C SER A 783 22.90 -25.18 -29.71
N GLU A 784 22.77 -24.19 -28.83
CA GLU A 784 22.08 -24.34 -27.55
C GLU A 784 20.59 -24.62 -27.75
N LEU A 785 19.95 -23.92 -28.69
CA LEU A 785 18.55 -24.14 -29.05
C LEU A 785 18.31 -25.57 -29.55
N LEU A 786 19.25 -26.15 -30.29
CA LEU A 786 19.18 -27.54 -30.76
C LEU A 786 19.35 -28.57 -29.62
N GLU A 787 20.03 -28.21 -28.54
CA GLU A 787 20.20 -29.07 -27.35
C GLU A 787 18.97 -29.06 -26.41
N ILE A 788 18.07 -28.08 -26.56
CA ILE A 788 16.79 -28.08 -25.83
C ILE A 788 15.98 -29.29 -26.31
N PRO A 789 15.61 -30.24 -25.42
CA PRO A 789 14.84 -31.39 -25.84
C PRO A 789 13.48 -30.95 -26.39
N ALA A 790 13.36 -30.95 -27.71
CA ALA A 790 12.07 -30.87 -28.37
C ALA A 790 11.25 -32.08 -27.91
N ASP A 791 10.00 -31.86 -27.51
CA ASP A 791 9.06 -32.97 -27.40
C ASP A 791 9.08 -33.73 -28.74
N LEU A 792 8.95 -35.07 -28.71
CA LEU A 792 9.04 -35.93 -29.90
C LEU A 792 8.12 -35.50 -31.08
N SER A 793 7.20 -34.57 -30.83
CA SER A 793 6.28 -33.94 -31.79
C SER A 793 6.80 -32.69 -32.51
N ASP A 794 7.81 -31.95 -32.03
CA ASP A 794 8.26 -30.69 -32.68
C ASP A 794 9.44 -30.90 -33.64
N ARG A 795 9.19 -31.71 -34.67
CA ARG A 795 10.15 -31.93 -35.76
C ARG A 795 10.33 -30.71 -36.66
N GLU A 796 9.31 -29.84 -36.74
CA GLU A 796 9.34 -28.63 -37.57
C GLU A 796 10.28 -27.58 -36.96
N GLY A 797 10.15 -27.29 -35.65
CA GLY A 797 11.07 -26.39 -34.96
C GLY A 797 12.52 -26.87 -35.02
N THR A 798 12.77 -28.17 -34.87
CA THR A 798 14.12 -28.75 -35.02
C THR A 798 14.68 -28.51 -36.43
N ALA A 799 13.85 -28.63 -37.46
CA ALA A 799 14.25 -28.36 -38.83
C ALA A 799 14.61 -26.89 -39.05
N ASP A 800 13.85 -25.95 -38.49
CA ASP A 800 14.16 -24.51 -38.58
C ASP A 800 15.51 -24.17 -37.90
N VAL A 801 15.77 -24.76 -36.73
CA VAL A 801 17.05 -24.58 -36.00
C VAL A 801 18.23 -25.15 -36.77
N LEU A 802 18.08 -26.35 -37.33
CA LEU A 802 19.11 -26.96 -38.18
C LEU A 802 19.38 -26.12 -39.43
N TRP A 803 18.33 -25.56 -40.04
CA TRP A 803 18.49 -24.65 -41.18
C TRP A 803 19.26 -23.40 -40.80
N GLY A 804 18.89 -22.73 -39.69
CA GLY A 804 19.59 -21.55 -39.20
C GLY A 804 21.07 -21.82 -38.94
N LEU A 805 21.38 -22.91 -38.24
CA LEU A 805 22.76 -23.31 -37.95
C LEU A 805 23.55 -23.69 -39.22
N ALA A 806 22.93 -24.43 -40.14
CA ALA A 806 23.54 -24.82 -41.41
C ALA A 806 23.86 -23.58 -42.26
N GLU A 807 22.94 -22.62 -42.32
CA GLU A 807 23.12 -21.37 -43.04
C GLU A 807 24.25 -20.53 -42.43
N MET A 808 24.38 -20.49 -41.11
CA MET A 808 25.47 -19.75 -40.45
C MET A 808 26.84 -20.35 -40.76
N HIS A 809 26.93 -21.69 -40.81
CA HIS A 809 28.14 -22.36 -41.25
C HIS A 809 28.39 -22.17 -42.75
N ARG A 810 27.35 -22.19 -43.59
CA ARG A 810 27.45 -21.95 -45.04
C ARG A 810 27.99 -20.56 -45.36
N LEU A 811 27.46 -19.52 -44.70
CA LEU A 811 27.90 -18.13 -44.88
C LEU A 811 29.35 -17.87 -44.41
N ARG A 812 29.92 -18.80 -43.63
CA ARG A 812 31.33 -18.78 -43.20
C ARG A 812 32.21 -19.72 -44.02
N ASP A 813 31.68 -20.33 -45.08
CA ASP A 813 32.35 -21.36 -45.89
C ASP A 813 32.82 -22.57 -45.05
N GLU A 814 32.12 -22.87 -43.95
CA GLU A 814 32.44 -23.98 -43.06
C GLU A 814 31.70 -25.24 -43.48
N TYR A 815 32.47 -26.29 -43.81
CA TYR A 815 31.91 -27.56 -44.24
C TYR A 815 31.11 -28.34 -43.19
N LYS A 816 31.05 -27.83 -41.95
CA LYS A 816 30.15 -28.33 -40.91
C LYS A 816 28.67 -28.20 -41.30
N ALA A 817 28.34 -27.35 -42.28
CA ALA A 817 26.99 -27.23 -42.84
C ALA A 817 26.48 -28.50 -43.54
N ILE A 818 27.35 -29.34 -44.11
CA ILE A 818 26.95 -30.56 -44.85
C ILE A 818 26.12 -31.54 -43.99
N PRO A 819 26.63 -32.02 -42.83
CA PRO A 819 25.84 -32.93 -41.99
C PRO A 819 24.55 -32.28 -41.47
N LEU A 820 24.54 -30.96 -41.26
CA LEU A 820 23.35 -30.23 -40.81
C LEU A 820 22.27 -30.18 -41.91
N TYR A 821 22.64 -29.82 -43.14
CA TYR A 821 21.71 -29.86 -44.28
C TYR A 821 21.24 -31.29 -44.60
N SER A 822 22.09 -32.31 -44.41
CA SER A 822 21.68 -33.70 -44.59
C SER A 822 20.63 -34.13 -43.56
N GLN A 823 20.80 -33.78 -42.29
CA GLN A 823 19.80 -34.03 -41.25
C GLN A 823 18.51 -33.24 -41.50
N LEU A 824 18.63 -31.97 -41.89
CA LEU A 824 17.50 -31.13 -42.26
C LEU A 824 16.68 -31.74 -43.41
N LEU A 825 17.38 -32.23 -44.44
CA LEU A 825 16.77 -32.86 -45.60
C LEU A 825 15.96 -34.10 -45.21
N GLU A 826 16.51 -34.94 -44.33
CA GLU A 826 15.82 -36.13 -43.80
C GLU A 826 14.53 -35.72 -43.08
N ILE A 827 14.60 -34.74 -42.17
CA ILE A 827 13.43 -34.28 -41.39
C ILE A 827 12.36 -33.66 -42.29
N ARG A 828 12.74 -32.78 -43.23
CA ARG A 828 11.78 -32.14 -44.14
C ARG A 828 11.12 -33.14 -45.10
N THR A 829 11.84 -34.19 -45.48
CA THR A 829 11.30 -35.31 -46.25
C THR A 829 10.27 -36.09 -45.42
N ASP A 830 10.61 -36.44 -44.17
CA ASP A 830 9.70 -37.12 -43.24
C ASP A 830 8.42 -36.33 -42.96
N LEU A 831 8.52 -35.01 -42.88
CA LEU A 831 7.38 -34.10 -42.66
C LEU A 831 6.50 -33.91 -43.91
N GLY A 832 6.98 -34.31 -45.10
CA GLY A 832 6.31 -34.03 -46.36
C GLY A 832 6.37 -32.55 -46.77
N ASP A 833 7.24 -31.75 -46.16
CA ASP A 833 7.45 -30.35 -46.51
C ASP A 833 8.31 -30.26 -47.79
N ARG A 834 7.62 -30.18 -48.94
CA ARG A 834 8.29 -30.10 -50.25
C ARG A 834 9.13 -28.84 -50.41
N LYS A 835 8.75 -27.71 -49.80
CA LYS A 835 9.47 -26.45 -49.94
C LYS A 835 10.73 -26.45 -49.07
N GLY A 836 10.61 -26.84 -47.80
CA GLY A 836 11.78 -26.98 -46.93
C GLY A 836 12.75 -28.05 -47.41
N ARG A 837 12.26 -29.12 -48.06
CA ARG A 837 13.10 -30.12 -48.73
C ARG A 837 13.90 -29.50 -49.87
N ALA A 838 13.27 -28.67 -50.71
CA ALA A 838 13.96 -27.93 -51.77
C ALA A 838 15.08 -27.03 -51.21
N GLU A 839 14.80 -26.27 -50.16
CA GLU A 839 15.80 -25.40 -49.51
C GLU A 839 16.99 -26.20 -48.93
N ALA A 840 16.71 -27.35 -48.30
CA ALA A 840 17.76 -28.24 -47.78
C ALA A 840 18.60 -28.88 -48.90
N LEU A 841 17.97 -29.31 -50.00
CA LEU A 841 18.66 -29.83 -51.18
C LEU A 841 19.59 -28.78 -51.79
N TRP A 842 19.10 -27.55 -51.95
CA TRP A 842 19.90 -26.44 -52.48
C TRP A 842 21.12 -26.17 -51.60
N GLY A 843 20.93 -26.04 -50.27
CA GLY A 843 22.04 -25.80 -49.33
C GLY A 843 23.07 -26.92 -49.33
N LEU A 844 22.62 -28.18 -49.36
CA LEU A 844 23.52 -29.35 -49.43
C LEU A 844 24.28 -29.41 -50.75
N ALA A 845 23.59 -29.18 -51.87
CA ALA A 845 24.19 -29.16 -53.20
C ALA A 845 25.23 -28.05 -53.33
N GLU A 846 24.95 -26.88 -52.76
CA GLU A 846 25.84 -25.74 -52.76
C GLU A 846 27.11 -26.02 -51.96
N MET A 847 27.00 -26.65 -50.79
CA MET A 847 28.17 -27.07 -50.02
C MET A 847 29.04 -28.09 -50.76
N HIS A 848 28.42 -29.03 -51.51
CA HIS A 848 29.17 -29.94 -52.37
C HIS A 848 29.81 -29.21 -53.57
N ARG A 849 29.14 -28.23 -54.15
CA ARG A 849 29.71 -27.38 -55.22
C ARG A 849 30.93 -26.61 -54.73
N LEU A 850 30.86 -25.97 -53.55
CA LEU A 850 31.98 -25.25 -52.93
C LEU A 850 33.18 -26.16 -52.63
N ARG A 851 32.94 -27.46 -52.37
CA ARG A 851 34.00 -28.49 -52.25
C ARG A 851 34.53 -29.02 -53.59
N ASN A 852 34.00 -28.56 -54.71
CA ASN A 852 34.22 -29.12 -56.05
C ASN A 852 33.79 -30.60 -56.17
N GLU A 853 32.88 -31.07 -55.31
CA GLU A 853 32.28 -32.41 -55.35
C GLU A 853 31.09 -32.45 -56.31
N TYR A 854 31.30 -32.03 -57.57
CA TYR A 854 30.24 -31.83 -58.55
C TYR A 854 29.38 -33.08 -58.80
N ASN A 855 29.97 -34.27 -58.74
CA ASN A 855 29.24 -35.54 -58.90
C ASN A 855 28.17 -35.78 -57.83
N LYS A 856 28.29 -35.16 -56.65
CA LYS A 856 27.28 -35.19 -55.60
C LYS A 856 26.30 -34.02 -55.70
N ALA A 857 26.75 -32.85 -56.16
CA ALA A 857 25.91 -31.66 -56.30
C ALA A 857 24.87 -31.80 -57.43
N ILE A 858 25.25 -32.35 -58.59
CA ILE A 858 24.36 -32.52 -59.76
C ILE A 858 23.04 -33.23 -59.40
N PRO A 859 23.03 -34.45 -58.83
CA PRO A 859 21.76 -35.13 -58.55
C PRO A 859 20.87 -34.36 -57.57
N LEU A 860 21.47 -33.65 -56.60
CA LEU A 860 20.73 -32.83 -55.63
C LEU A 860 20.08 -31.61 -56.31
N TYR A 861 20.81 -30.92 -57.20
CA TYR A 861 20.24 -29.81 -57.98
C TYR A 861 19.19 -30.27 -59.00
N SER A 862 19.33 -31.46 -59.60
CA SER A 862 18.31 -32.02 -60.48
C SER A 862 17.02 -32.35 -59.74
N GLU A 863 17.13 -32.95 -58.55
CA GLU A 863 15.98 -33.23 -57.68
C GLU A 863 15.30 -31.94 -57.20
N LEU A 864 16.09 -30.92 -56.84
CA LEU A 864 15.58 -29.59 -56.52
C LEU A 864 14.76 -28.99 -57.67
N LEU A 865 15.29 -29.05 -58.89
CA LEU A 865 14.62 -28.53 -60.09
C LEU A 865 13.27 -29.21 -60.33
N GLU A 866 13.21 -30.53 -60.17
CA GLU A 866 11.97 -31.31 -60.29
C GLU A 866 10.94 -30.84 -59.24
N ILE A 867 11.35 -30.69 -57.98
CA ILE A 867 10.46 -30.23 -56.90
C ILE A 867 9.94 -28.81 -57.16
N CYS A 868 10.81 -27.86 -57.54
CA CYS A 868 10.40 -26.49 -57.82
C CYS A 868 9.45 -26.41 -59.02
N THR A 869 9.70 -27.20 -60.06
CA THR A 869 8.83 -27.29 -61.25
C THR A 869 7.45 -27.82 -60.87
N ASP A 870 7.39 -28.89 -60.09
CA ASP A 870 6.14 -29.49 -59.61
C ASP A 870 5.32 -28.55 -58.71
N LEU A 871 5.99 -27.73 -57.90
CA LEU A 871 5.36 -26.74 -57.03
C LEU A 871 4.92 -25.48 -57.79
N GLY A 872 5.37 -25.30 -59.04
CA GLY A 872 5.19 -24.06 -59.78
C GLY A 872 5.99 -22.89 -59.22
N ASP A 873 7.02 -23.15 -58.41
CA ASP A 873 7.94 -22.13 -57.89
C ASP A 873 8.94 -21.74 -58.97
N LYS A 874 8.53 -20.79 -59.82
CA LYS A 874 9.32 -20.32 -60.95
C LYS A 874 10.64 -19.65 -60.54
N LYS A 875 10.73 -19.09 -59.32
CA LYS A 875 11.97 -18.51 -58.83
C LYS A 875 12.94 -19.59 -58.38
N GLY A 876 12.46 -20.57 -57.61
CA GLY A 876 13.25 -21.74 -57.25
C GLY A 876 13.71 -22.56 -58.47
N GLU A 877 12.86 -22.67 -59.49
CA GLU A 877 13.19 -23.30 -60.78
C GLU A 877 14.36 -22.57 -61.47
N ALA A 878 14.31 -21.24 -61.51
CA ALA A 878 15.41 -20.43 -62.05
C ALA A 878 16.72 -20.61 -61.25
N ASP A 879 16.66 -20.56 -59.92
CA ASP A 879 17.85 -20.73 -59.07
C ASP A 879 18.46 -22.14 -59.23
N ALA A 880 17.62 -23.17 -59.36
CA ALA A 880 18.06 -24.55 -59.58
C ALA A 880 18.68 -24.75 -60.98
N LEU A 881 18.07 -24.19 -62.03
CA LEU A 881 18.61 -24.20 -63.40
C LEU A 881 19.96 -23.50 -63.47
N TRP A 882 20.08 -22.33 -62.85
CA TRP A 882 21.35 -21.59 -62.77
C TRP A 882 22.42 -22.43 -62.08
N SER A 883 22.12 -22.97 -60.89
CA SER A 883 23.07 -23.77 -60.13
C SER A 883 23.52 -25.03 -60.87
N LEU A 884 22.60 -25.73 -61.53
CA LEU A 884 22.91 -26.93 -62.30
C LEU A 884 23.75 -26.60 -63.55
N ALA A 885 23.40 -25.53 -64.27
CA ALA A 885 24.16 -25.05 -65.42
C ALA A 885 25.58 -24.64 -65.03
N GLU A 886 25.72 -23.97 -63.88
CA GLU A 886 26.99 -23.52 -63.35
C GLU A 886 27.89 -24.70 -62.94
N VAL A 887 27.33 -25.73 -62.29
CA VAL A 887 28.09 -26.95 -61.97
C VAL A 887 28.57 -27.66 -63.23
N HIS A 888 27.75 -27.75 -64.28
CA HIS A 888 28.18 -28.31 -65.57
C HIS A 888 29.25 -27.45 -66.26
N ARG A 889 29.13 -26.12 -66.19
CA ARG A 889 30.16 -25.20 -66.70
C ARG A 889 31.49 -25.39 -65.97
N LEU A 890 31.49 -25.49 -64.64
CA LEU A 890 32.69 -25.71 -63.82
C LEU A 890 33.34 -27.08 -64.03
N ARG A 891 32.60 -28.04 -64.59
CA ARG A 891 33.10 -29.37 -64.99
C ARG A 891 33.54 -29.42 -66.47
N ASP A 892 33.41 -28.32 -67.20
CA ASP A 892 33.63 -28.23 -68.65
C ASP A 892 32.64 -29.07 -69.50
N ASP A 893 31.49 -29.46 -68.94
CA ASP A 893 30.39 -30.15 -69.64
C ASP A 893 29.51 -29.12 -70.40
N TYR A 894 30.10 -28.32 -71.28
CA TYR A 894 29.41 -27.17 -71.91
C TYR A 894 28.16 -27.58 -72.71
N GLU A 895 28.18 -28.75 -73.35
CA GLU A 895 27.02 -29.29 -74.10
C GLU A 895 25.78 -29.50 -73.22
N LYS A 896 25.97 -29.75 -71.92
CA LYS A 896 24.87 -29.89 -70.96
C LYS A 896 24.49 -28.56 -70.31
N ALA A 897 25.42 -27.61 -70.18
CA ALA A 897 25.16 -26.33 -69.55
C ALA A 897 24.37 -25.36 -70.45
N ILE A 898 24.60 -25.36 -71.77
CA ILE A 898 23.90 -24.49 -72.73
C ILE A 898 22.37 -24.64 -72.69
N PRO A 899 21.77 -25.84 -72.77
CA PRO A 899 20.32 -25.97 -72.72
C PRO A 899 19.74 -25.48 -71.39
N LEU A 900 20.43 -25.73 -70.27
CA LEU A 900 19.99 -25.27 -68.94
C LEU A 900 19.99 -23.74 -68.82
N TYR A 901 21.03 -23.06 -69.30
CA TYR A 901 21.03 -21.60 -69.33
C TYR A 901 20.01 -21.01 -70.32
N SER A 902 19.69 -21.73 -71.39
CA SER A 902 18.66 -21.31 -72.35
C SER A 902 17.26 -21.40 -71.72
N GLU A 903 16.99 -22.50 -71.02
CA GLU A 903 15.76 -22.69 -70.25
C GLU A 903 15.63 -21.64 -69.12
N LEU A 904 16.73 -21.37 -68.40
CA LEU A 904 16.79 -20.30 -67.40
C LEU A 904 16.42 -18.93 -68.02
N LEU A 905 16.95 -18.63 -69.21
CA LEU A 905 16.68 -17.38 -69.91
C LEU A 905 15.18 -17.22 -70.23
N GLU A 906 14.53 -18.30 -70.66
CA GLU A 906 13.08 -18.33 -70.91
C GLU A 906 12.29 -18.10 -69.61
N VAL A 907 12.61 -18.82 -68.53
CA VAL A 907 11.94 -18.69 -67.23
C VAL A 907 12.08 -17.28 -66.66
N CYS A 908 13.30 -16.72 -66.63
CA CYS A 908 13.52 -15.36 -66.14
C CYS A 908 12.83 -14.30 -67.01
N SER A 909 12.72 -14.53 -68.33
CA SER A 909 11.98 -13.64 -69.23
C SER A 909 10.48 -13.66 -68.95
N HIS A 910 9.91 -14.83 -68.63
CA HIS A 910 8.51 -14.95 -68.23
C HIS A 910 8.21 -14.28 -66.88
N LEU A 911 9.19 -14.27 -65.97
CA LEU A 911 9.08 -13.61 -64.65
C LEU A 911 9.33 -12.09 -64.67
N ASP A 912 9.73 -11.53 -65.82
CA ASP A 912 10.27 -10.17 -65.94
C ASP A 912 11.45 -9.91 -64.96
N ASP A 913 12.18 -10.98 -64.59
CA ASP A 913 13.39 -10.89 -63.77
C ASP A 913 14.58 -10.50 -64.64
N ARG A 914 14.79 -9.18 -64.73
CA ARG A 914 15.91 -8.59 -65.47
C ARG A 914 17.27 -9.02 -64.95
N LYS A 915 17.40 -9.33 -63.65
CA LYS A 915 18.70 -9.73 -63.08
C LYS A 915 19.01 -11.18 -63.46
N GLY A 916 18.07 -12.09 -63.24
CA GLY A 916 18.21 -13.50 -63.65
C GLY A 916 18.42 -13.65 -65.15
N ARG A 917 17.71 -12.85 -65.98
CA ARG A 917 17.92 -12.80 -67.44
C ARG A 917 19.35 -12.40 -67.79
N ALA A 918 19.90 -11.39 -67.11
CA ALA A 918 21.29 -10.98 -67.30
C ALA A 918 22.28 -12.08 -66.88
N ASP A 919 22.02 -12.79 -65.78
CA ASP A 919 22.88 -13.89 -65.33
C ASP A 919 22.85 -15.07 -66.34
N ALA A 920 21.68 -15.39 -66.90
CA ALA A 920 21.53 -16.41 -67.94
C ALA A 920 22.23 -16.03 -69.26
N LEU A 921 22.05 -14.79 -69.73
CA LEU A 921 22.74 -14.27 -70.93
C LEU A 921 24.25 -14.31 -70.77
N TRP A 922 24.75 -13.95 -69.58
CA TRP A 922 26.19 -14.03 -69.28
C TRP A 922 26.68 -15.47 -69.35
N GLY A 923 25.96 -16.42 -68.74
CA GLY A 923 26.29 -17.84 -68.77
C GLY A 923 26.36 -18.40 -70.20
N LEU A 924 25.36 -18.11 -71.04
CA LEU A 924 25.35 -18.53 -72.45
C LEU A 924 26.48 -17.90 -73.26
N ALA A 925 26.69 -16.59 -73.11
CA ALA A 925 27.73 -15.87 -73.82
C ALA A 925 29.13 -16.39 -73.48
N GLU A 926 29.36 -16.66 -72.19
CA GLU A 926 30.61 -17.21 -71.68
C GLU A 926 30.85 -18.63 -72.19
N LEU A 927 29.83 -19.49 -72.22
CA LEU A 927 29.94 -20.83 -72.80
C LEU A 927 30.29 -20.80 -74.29
N HIS A 928 29.60 -19.97 -75.08
CA HIS A 928 29.93 -19.81 -76.51
C HIS A 928 31.35 -19.23 -76.70
N ARG A 929 31.78 -18.30 -75.85
CA ARG A 929 33.16 -17.79 -75.86
C ARG A 929 34.18 -18.89 -75.59
N LEU A 930 33.94 -19.74 -74.58
CA LEU A 930 34.80 -20.86 -74.22
C LEU A 930 34.85 -21.94 -75.33
N GLN A 931 33.76 -22.13 -76.07
CA GLN A 931 33.71 -23.00 -77.26
C GLN A 931 34.30 -22.36 -78.52
N ASN A 932 34.79 -21.12 -78.45
CA ASN A 932 35.28 -20.30 -79.58
C ASN A 932 34.19 -19.97 -80.64
N GLU A 933 32.92 -20.04 -80.27
CA GLU A 933 31.77 -19.63 -81.10
C GLU A 933 31.48 -18.13 -80.93
N TYR A 934 32.47 -17.30 -81.24
CA TYR A 934 32.43 -15.87 -80.93
C TYR A 934 31.28 -15.12 -81.62
N GLU A 935 30.85 -15.57 -82.79
CA GLU A 935 29.72 -15.02 -83.54
C GLU A 935 28.40 -15.13 -82.77
N LYS A 936 28.24 -16.18 -81.94
CA LYS A 936 27.06 -16.35 -81.08
C LYS A 936 27.20 -15.60 -79.75
N ALA A 937 28.42 -15.45 -79.23
CA ALA A 937 28.68 -14.77 -77.96
C ALA A 937 28.48 -13.24 -78.03
N ILE A 938 28.89 -12.59 -79.12
CA ILE A 938 28.79 -11.13 -79.30
C ILE A 938 27.38 -10.56 -79.08
N PRO A 939 26.32 -11.06 -79.74
CA PRO A 939 24.97 -10.52 -79.54
C PRO A 939 24.49 -10.70 -78.09
N LEU A 940 24.81 -11.83 -77.44
CA LEU A 940 24.43 -12.10 -76.05
C LEU A 940 25.13 -11.14 -75.07
N TYR A 941 26.43 -10.88 -75.23
CA TYR A 941 27.12 -9.89 -74.41
C TYR A 941 26.63 -8.46 -74.66
N SER A 942 26.21 -8.13 -75.88
CA SER A 942 25.66 -6.81 -76.22
C SER A 942 24.31 -6.60 -75.51
N GLU A 943 23.42 -7.59 -75.56
CA GLU A 943 22.14 -7.56 -74.84
C GLU A 943 22.35 -7.51 -73.31
N LEU A 944 23.27 -8.31 -72.80
CA LEU A 944 23.67 -8.27 -71.38
C LEU A 944 24.11 -6.87 -70.95
N LEU A 945 24.93 -6.21 -71.78
CA LEU A 945 25.45 -4.87 -71.50
C LEU A 945 24.33 -3.83 -71.40
N GLU A 946 23.33 -3.89 -72.28
CA GLU A 946 22.15 -3.03 -72.22
C GLU A 946 21.39 -3.23 -70.92
N ILE A 947 21.07 -4.49 -70.56
CA ILE A 947 20.32 -4.80 -69.33
C ILE A 947 21.08 -4.34 -68.09
N ARG A 948 22.40 -4.59 -67.99
CA ARG A 948 23.21 -4.16 -66.85
C ARG A 948 23.35 -2.64 -66.76
N SER A 949 23.33 -1.95 -67.89
CA SER A 949 23.34 -0.48 -67.94
C SER A 949 22.02 0.09 -67.42
N ASP A 950 20.90 -0.48 -67.83
CA ASP A 950 19.56 -0.09 -67.39
C ASP A 950 19.34 -0.34 -65.88
N LEU A 951 19.90 -1.43 -65.37
CA LEU A 951 19.86 -1.76 -63.93
C LEU A 951 20.80 -0.90 -63.07
N GLY A 952 21.64 -0.05 -63.68
CA GLY A 952 22.65 0.74 -62.95
C GLY A 952 23.77 -0.10 -62.32
N ASN A 953 23.93 -1.38 -62.70
CA ASN A 953 24.95 -2.26 -62.18
C ASN A 953 26.31 -1.94 -62.83
N ARG A 954 27.05 -0.99 -62.24
CA ARG A 954 28.34 -0.52 -62.76
C ARG A 954 29.37 -1.64 -62.91
N LYS A 955 29.42 -2.57 -61.94
CA LYS A 955 30.36 -3.70 -61.98
C LYS A 955 30.01 -4.66 -63.11
N GLY A 956 28.76 -5.13 -63.16
CA GLY A 956 28.29 -6.03 -64.21
C GLY A 956 28.35 -5.42 -65.61
N ARG A 957 28.18 -4.10 -65.73
CA ARG A 957 28.41 -3.35 -66.97
C ARG A 957 29.88 -3.40 -67.40
N ALA A 958 30.81 -3.18 -66.47
CA ALA A 958 32.24 -3.26 -66.75
C ALA A 958 32.66 -4.69 -67.15
N ASP A 959 32.13 -5.70 -66.47
CA ASP A 959 32.38 -7.10 -66.79
C ASP A 959 31.86 -7.45 -68.19
N ALA A 960 30.64 -6.99 -68.55
CA ALA A 960 30.08 -7.20 -69.89
C ALA A 960 30.87 -6.47 -70.99
N LEU A 961 31.30 -5.21 -70.75
CA LEU A 961 32.17 -4.47 -71.66
C LEU A 961 33.50 -5.18 -71.89
N TRP A 962 34.11 -5.64 -70.81
CA TRP A 962 35.38 -6.36 -70.86
C TRP A 962 35.24 -7.68 -71.62
N SER A 963 34.21 -8.48 -71.34
CA SER A 963 33.94 -9.73 -72.04
C SER A 963 33.69 -9.50 -73.54
N LEU A 964 32.93 -8.46 -73.91
CA LEU A 964 32.69 -8.10 -75.30
C LEU A 964 33.97 -7.65 -76.01
N ALA A 965 34.79 -6.82 -75.35
CA ALA A 965 36.09 -6.38 -75.85
C ALA A 965 37.02 -7.57 -76.09
N GLU A 966 37.04 -8.52 -75.14
CA GLU A 966 37.86 -9.72 -75.21
C GLU A 966 37.46 -10.63 -76.36
N VAL A 967 36.15 -10.81 -76.61
CA VAL A 967 35.66 -11.58 -77.76
C VAL A 967 36.09 -10.92 -79.08
N HIS A 968 35.98 -9.59 -79.21
CA HIS A 968 36.47 -8.88 -80.39
C HIS A 968 37.99 -8.98 -80.55
N ARG A 969 38.75 -8.95 -79.45
CA ARG A 969 40.20 -9.14 -79.45
C ARG A 969 40.59 -10.53 -79.94
N LEU A 970 39.91 -11.58 -79.45
CA LEU A 970 40.13 -12.97 -79.88
C LEU A 970 39.81 -13.19 -81.37
N ARG A 971 38.90 -12.39 -81.95
CA ARG A 971 38.62 -12.36 -83.40
C ARG A 971 39.57 -11.46 -84.20
N ASN A 972 40.58 -10.85 -83.59
CA ASN A 972 41.47 -9.85 -84.20
C ASN A 972 40.75 -8.56 -84.68
N GLU A 973 39.57 -8.25 -84.15
CA GLU A 973 38.80 -7.04 -84.47
C GLU A 973 39.21 -5.86 -83.56
N TYR A 974 40.50 -5.51 -83.55
CA TYR A 974 41.07 -4.54 -82.60
C TYR A 974 40.38 -3.16 -82.61
N ASN A 975 39.92 -2.70 -83.77
CA ASN A 975 39.22 -1.42 -83.92
C ASN A 975 37.89 -1.36 -83.14
N LYS A 976 37.26 -2.51 -82.89
CA LYS A 976 36.04 -2.62 -82.08
C LYS A 976 36.35 -2.91 -80.60
N ALA A 977 37.43 -3.63 -80.32
CA ALA A 977 37.83 -3.96 -78.94
C ALA A 977 38.36 -2.75 -78.16
N ILE A 978 39.19 -1.90 -78.77
CA ILE A 978 39.84 -0.77 -78.08
C ILE A 978 38.83 0.19 -77.43
N PRO A 979 37.75 0.65 -78.12
CA PRO A 979 36.76 1.54 -77.50
C PRO A 979 35.98 0.92 -76.34
N LEU A 980 35.95 -0.42 -76.22
CA LEU A 980 35.24 -1.11 -75.15
C LEU A 980 36.11 -1.27 -73.89
N TYR A 981 37.44 -1.22 -74.03
CA TYR A 981 38.38 -1.20 -72.89
C TYR A 981 38.57 0.19 -72.28
N SER A 982 38.32 1.25 -73.05
CA SER A 982 38.41 2.66 -72.62
C SER A 982 37.14 3.10 -71.92
#